data_AF-A0A2L2YGK6-F1
#
_entry.id   AF-A0A2L2YGK6-F1
#
_cell.length_a   1.000
_cell.length_b   1.000
_cell.length_c   1.000
_cell.angle_alpha   90.00
_cell.angle_beta   90.00
_cell.angle_gamma   90.00
#
_symmetry.space_group_name_H-M   'P 1'
#
loop_
_entity.id
_entity.type
_entity.pdbx_description
1 polymer ?
#
loop_
_entity_poly.entity_id
_entity_poly.type
_entity_poly.pdbx_seq_one_letter_code
_entity_poly.pdbx_strand_id
1 'polypeptide(L)'
;SDIESFVIKQLQLLEIERDTEIEENKCLQESRSIKSLQKKGVCIPKLRLGYSSTGLFGRTLLHFESFFRNSPFPSHCLSSGDIVGVGSFNSDGKIEVITSGIVIKVAETSISVAFEKNSNFSDIENDIQYLIIKLANDVTYKRLKRSLKLLQEKGSESHLANVLFGISQPSSLEKSSVSSLTYFNNKLNHAQKEAVQFALTQKELAILHGPPGTGKTTTVLECILQATSQKLKVLACAPSNVAVDNLVEKLAPYKVKMVRLGHPARFSPTIQQYSLDAIVSRYDGSNVVEELHKEIDQLREKISKTKGSRTRKTMWAENRSLLKEVKEREKFIVKQILKNADVVLSTLTSASEDGSLKYAEKDHFDICVIDECSQATEAACWIPLLSVKRCILAGDHNQLPPTIVSDKAAKEGLAITLMERLLKLYGDSIKKMLTVQYRMNNAIMQWPSEHLYENKLVADESVSSHLLNGLPGVEDNENTSIPLLLIDTAGCDLCELQSEDDESKGNEGEADLVRHHVESLIKSGMHPSDIAVITPYNLQVDLIKSRLSSKFPELEIRSVDGFQGREKEAIVLSLVRSNNIGEVGFLSEDRRINVAITRAKRHLAVICDSKTVSHHGFLKSFVEYCEEKGEVRTAFQYEKEIGHYPTLAPNKVVEKKEGNKSGQKKKPIKKEHTDRATNIKKVPDYLRNASKDVPLAMENEKRLVEEKFTQIIEEFKDGEKASYLFPTSLTAFERRIVHEISEMLGLIHISTGEGENRCIEIKKHGSTQSTSSEPLTTDDEMTRLKNNSIEAKIPEVTKSKGAEPKKQATKVKAAKPKQKVLKLKESNEDDFDALIEQAMKADKTCFYEKCKKSVAALSQMCHFCKGRFCFEHFLPEVHGCGDAAKAHARSQIRKDGVIYPGSGRPQKKMDAIKQSYLQKKLDEKLSELTNKRKPKPKS
;
A
#
# COMPACT_ATOMS: atom_id res chain seq x y z
N SER A 1 -13.13 -4.91 40.96
CA SER A 1 -13.99 -5.94 40.32
C SER A 1 -13.23 -6.63 39.18
N ASP A 2 -13.76 -7.69 38.58
CA ASP A 2 -13.08 -8.35 37.43
C ASP A 2 -12.94 -7.41 36.22
N ILE A 3 -13.97 -6.59 35.96
CA ILE A 3 -13.97 -5.53 34.94
C ILE A 3 -12.82 -4.53 35.19
N GLU A 4 -12.66 -4.09 36.44
CA GLU A 4 -11.63 -3.13 36.83
C GLU A 4 -10.21 -3.71 36.71
N SER A 5 -10.01 -4.97 37.13
CA SER A 5 -8.74 -5.69 36.95
C SER A 5 -8.37 -5.82 35.47
N PHE A 6 -9.35 -6.19 34.64
CA PHE A 6 -9.21 -6.23 33.19
C PHE A 6 -8.84 -4.86 32.61
N VAL A 7 -9.54 -3.78 32.98
CA VAL A 7 -9.26 -2.44 32.48
C VAL A 7 -7.85 -1.99 32.85
N ILE A 8 -7.42 -2.17 34.10
CA ILE A 8 -6.07 -1.81 34.54
C ILE A 8 -5.02 -2.56 33.72
N LYS A 9 -5.18 -3.88 33.55
CA LYS A 9 -4.27 -4.70 32.75
C LYS A 9 -4.23 -4.25 31.27
N GLN A 10 -5.40 -4.05 30.64
CA GLN A 10 -5.46 -3.63 29.23
C GLN A 10 -4.88 -2.23 29.02
N LEU A 11 -5.08 -1.30 29.96
CA LEU A 11 -4.45 0.02 29.89
C LEU A 11 -2.92 -0.07 29.96
N GLN A 12 -2.36 -0.93 30.81
CA GLN A 12 -0.91 -1.16 30.88
C GLN A 12 -0.37 -1.77 29.58
N LEU A 13 -1.04 -2.80 29.05
CA LEU A 13 -0.64 -3.45 27.79
C LEU A 13 -0.69 -2.49 26.59
N LEU A 14 -1.69 -1.61 26.55
CA LEU A 14 -1.81 -0.57 25.51
C LEU A 14 -0.78 0.56 25.64
N GLU A 15 -0.20 0.82 26.83
CA GLU A 15 0.96 1.71 26.94
C GLU A 15 2.23 1.00 26.44
N ILE A 16 2.47 -0.25 26.86
CA ILE A 16 3.62 -1.05 26.38
C ILE A 16 3.63 -1.15 24.85
N GLU A 17 2.48 -1.48 24.25
CA GLU A 17 2.32 -1.56 22.79
C GLU A 17 2.60 -0.21 22.12
N ARG A 18 2.01 0.87 22.64
CA ARG A 18 2.17 2.23 22.11
C ARG A 18 3.61 2.73 22.21
N ASP A 19 4.26 2.49 23.33
CA ASP A 19 5.65 2.91 23.54
C ASP A 19 6.59 2.12 22.63
N THR A 20 6.32 0.81 22.41
CA THR A 20 7.05 -0.01 21.42
C THR A 20 6.84 0.51 19.99
N GLU A 21 5.61 0.80 19.56
CA GLU A 21 5.32 1.38 18.23
C GLU A 21 6.00 2.76 18.07
N ILE A 22 6.03 3.57 19.13
CA ILE A 22 6.73 4.87 19.12
C ILE A 22 8.25 4.69 19.03
N GLU A 23 8.83 3.73 19.74
CA GLU A 23 10.27 3.42 19.68
C GLU A 23 10.68 2.89 18.31
N GLU A 24 9.92 1.97 17.71
CA GLU A 24 10.15 1.50 16.33
C GLU A 24 10.10 2.68 15.34
N ASN A 25 9.06 3.53 15.41
CA ASN A 25 8.94 4.71 14.57
C ASN A 25 10.06 5.75 14.83
N LYS A 26 10.55 5.90 16.05
CA LYS A 26 11.70 6.75 16.37
C LYS A 26 12.99 6.19 15.80
N CYS A 27 13.28 4.90 15.96
CA CYS A 27 14.42 4.24 15.34
C CYS A 27 14.40 4.40 13.81
N LEU A 28 13.22 4.38 13.19
CA LEU A 28 13.04 4.69 11.76
C LEU A 28 13.31 6.16 11.39
N GLN A 29 13.07 7.11 12.31
CA GLN A 29 13.22 8.56 12.10
C GLN A 29 14.62 9.11 12.48
N GLU A 30 15.21 8.64 13.56
CA GLU A 30 16.47 9.13 14.13
C GLU A 30 17.70 8.58 13.38
N SER A 31 17.58 7.41 12.74
CA SER A 31 18.74 6.71 12.17
C SER A 31 19.23 7.19 10.80
N ARG A 32 18.47 8.00 10.02
CA ARG A 32 18.84 8.28 8.61
C ARG A 32 18.45 9.66 8.06
N SER A 33 19.24 10.12 7.10
CA SER A 33 18.97 11.33 6.30
C SER A 33 17.63 11.27 5.54
N ILE A 34 17.12 12.45 5.16
CA ILE A 34 15.84 12.61 4.41
C ILE A 34 15.80 11.77 3.14
N LYS A 35 16.94 11.58 2.45
CA LYS A 35 17.04 10.69 1.28
C LYS A 35 16.61 9.25 1.61
N SER A 36 16.89 8.76 2.82
CA SER A 36 16.44 7.43 3.23
C SER A 36 15.00 7.41 3.75
N LEU A 37 14.49 8.47 4.39
CA LEU A 37 13.05 8.53 4.74
C LEU A 37 12.18 8.58 3.49
N GLN A 38 12.65 9.29 2.46
CA GLN A 38 12.09 9.27 1.11
C GLN A 38 12.24 7.89 0.45
N LYS A 39 13.40 7.22 0.55
CA LYS A 39 13.60 5.86 0.01
C LYS A 39 12.73 4.80 0.70
N LYS A 40 12.50 4.92 2.02
CA LYS A 40 11.53 4.12 2.80
C LYS A 40 10.07 4.53 2.55
N GLY A 41 9.83 5.61 1.80
CA GLY A 41 8.48 6.07 1.45
C GLY A 41 7.67 6.72 2.57
N VAL A 42 8.27 7.03 3.73
CA VAL A 42 7.58 7.58 4.90
C VAL A 42 7.57 9.12 4.96
N CYS A 43 8.30 9.78 4.06
CA CYS A 43 8.38 11.24 3.97
C CYS A 43 8.32 11.72 2.51
N ILE A 44 7.49 12.74 2.25
CA ILE A 44 7.47 13.51 1.00
C ILE A 44 8.07 14.89 1.28
N PRO A 45 9.33 15.17 0.89
CA PRO A 45 9.93 16.48 1.02
C PRO A 45 9.55 17.40 -0.15
N LYS A 46 9.83 18.70 -0.01
CA LYS A 46 9.72 19.72 -1.08
C LYS A 46 8.30 19.90 -1.62
N LEU A 47 7.38 20.17 -0.70
CA LEU A 47 6.00 20.53 -0.97
C LEU A 47 5.78 22.04 -0.89
N ARG A 48 4.73 22.52 -1.53
CA ARG A 48 4.20 23.89 -1.43
C ARG A 48 2.70 23.85 -1.16
N LEU A 49 2.15 24.83 -0.45
CA LEU A 49 0.70 24.97 -0.34
C LEU A 49 0.12 25.43 -1.70
N GLY A 50 -0.84 24.66 -2.23
CA GLY A 50 -1.55 24.99 -3.46
C GLY A 50 -2.81 25.83 -3.19
N TYR A 51 -3.70 25.31 -2.35
CA TYR A 51 -4.89 26.03 -1.87
C TYR A 51 -5.41 25.45 -0.54
N SER A 52 -6.33 26.17 0.09
CA SER A 52 -7.09 25.69 1.25
C SER A 52 -8.59 25.70 0.96
N SER A 53 -9.34 24.80 1.57
CA SER A 53 -10.80 24.73 1.46
C SER A 53 -11.42 24.31 2.78
N THR A 54 -12.70 24.63 2.99
CA THR A 54 -13.44 24.15 4.17
C THR A 54 -14.05 22.77 3.92
N GLY A 55 -14.05 21.89 4.93
CA GLY A 55 -14.67 20.57 4.90
C GLY A 55 -15.53 20.30 6.15
N LEU A 56 -16.15 19.11 6.18
CA LEU A 56 -17.18 18.71 7.16
C LEU A 56 -16.81 19.06 8.61
N PHE A 57 -17.79 19.57 9.37
CA PHE A 57 -17.66 20.14 10.72
C PHE A 57 -16.78 21.41 10.82
N GLY A 58 -16.56 22.08 9.68
CA GLY A 58 -15.69 23.24 9.57
C GLY A 58 -14.21 22.90 9.76
N ARG A 59 -13.78 21.71 9.32
CA ARG A 59 -12.35 21.33 9.25
C ARG A 59 -11.66 22.11 8.14
N THR A 60 -10.39 22.47 8.34
CA THR A 60 -9.58 23.09 7.28
C THR A 60 -8.87 21.99 6.50
N LEU A 61 -9.05 21.99 5.18
CA LEU A 61 -8.35 21.09 4.27
C LEU A 61 -7.25 21.88 3.57
N LEU A 62 -6.00 21.45 3.69
CA LEU A 62 -4.87 22.05 2.98
C LEU A 62 -4.43 21.10 1.86
N HIS A 63 -4.25 21.65 0.67
CA HIS A 63 -3.83 20.90 -0.51
C HIS A 63 -2.39 21.26 -0.83
N PHE A 64 -1.48 20.31 -0.62
CA PHE A 64 -0.06 20.46 -0.91
C PHE A 64 0.24 19.89 -2.29
N GLU A 65 1.09 20.58 -3.04
CA GLU A 65 1.59 20.16 -4.35
C GLU A 65 3.11 20.00 -4.30
N SER A 66 3.68 19.30 -5.28
CA SER A 66 5.13 19.35 -5.50
C SER A 66 5.59 20.81 -5.71
N PHE A 67 6.72 21.17 -5.09
CA PHE A 67 7.40 22.44 -5.32
C PHE A 67 7.81 22.59 -6.80
N PHE A 68 8.20 21.49 -7.44
CA PHE A 68 8.46 21.44 -8.88
C PHE A 68 7.14 21.19 -9.63
N ARG A 69 6.62 22.22 -10.31
CA ARG A 69 5.35 22.13 -11.06
C ARG A 69 5.33 20.93 -12.00
N ASN A 70 4.29 20.12 -11.88
CA ASN A 70 4.05 18.89 -12.65
C ASN A 70 5.09 17.76 -12.47
N SER A 71 5.93 17.77 -11.42
CA SER A 71 6.69 16.56 -11.05
C SER A 71 5.82 15.61 -10.22
N PRO A 72 5.84 14.30 -10.47
CA PRO A 72 5.24 13.34 -9.54
C PRO A 72 6.01 13.33 -8.21
N PHE A 73 5.35 12.87 -7.15
CA PHE A 73 5.97 12.58 -5.88
C PHE A 73 6.93 11.37 -5.99
N PRO A 74 7.95 11.29 -5.13
CA PRO A 74 8.70 10.06 -4.96
C PRO A 74 7.79 8.93 -4.44
N SER A 75 8.17 7.68 -4.71
CA SER A 75 7.50 6.48 -4.22
C SER A 75 7.30 6.54 -2.70
N HIS A 76 6.06 6.44 -2.23
CA HIS A 76 5.71 6.61 -0.82
C HIS A 76 4.65 5.60 -0.34
N CYS A 77 4.66 5.35 0.98
CA CYS A 77 3.71 4.50 1.69
C CYS A 77 2.58 5.31 2.37
N LEU A 78 2.47 6.61 2.07
CA LEU A 78 1.37 7.46 2.52
C LEU A 78 0.08 7.14 1.76
N SER A 79 -0.99 6.97 2.52
CA SER A 79 -2.31 6.56 2.05
C SER A 79 -3.42 7.43 2.65
N SER A 80 -4.61 7.40 2.05
CA SER A 80 -5.79 8.11 2.56
C SER A 80 -6.08 7.73 4.02
N GLY A 81 -6.05 8.74 4.88
CA GLY A 81 -6.35 8.68 6.30
C GLY A 81 -5.18 8.34 7.22
N ASP A 82 -3.96 8.22 6.70
CA ASP A 82 -2.75 8.21 7.54
C ASP A 82 -2.65 9.51 8.36
N ILE A 83 -2.12 9.43 9.59
CA ILE A 83 -1.76 10.63 10.35
C ILE A 83 -0.39 11.09 9.88
N VAL A 84 -0.30 12.38 9.56
CA VAL A 84 0.92 13.01 9.07
C VAL A 84 1.23 14.31 9.79
N GLY A 85 2.52 14.58 9.94
CA GLY A 85 3.04 15.88 10.34
C GLY A 85 3.34 16.70 9.09
N VAL A 86 2.81 17.92 9.02
CA VAL A 86 3.34 18.96 8.13
C VAL A 86 4.45 19.66 8.88
N GLY A 87 5.66 19.62 8.31
CA GLY A 87 6.83 20.25 8.89
C GLY A 87 7.54 21.21 7.94
N SER A 88 8.44 21.98 8.51
CA SER A 88 9.40 22.84 7.81
C SER A 88 10.82 22.53 8.26
N PHE A 89 11.79 23.16 7.60
CA PHE A 89 13.20 23.14 8.03
C PHE A 89 13.47 24.28 9.00
N ASN A 90 14.12 23.96 10.11
CA ASN A 90 14.66 24.97 11.01
C ASN A 90 16.04 25.44 10.55
N SER A 91 16.52 26.53 11.14
CA SER A 91 17.86 27.09 10.94
C SER A 91 18.98 26.03 10.99
N ASP A 92 18.81 25.04 11.87
CA ASP A 92 19.77 23.96 12.13
C ASP A 92 19.58 22.74 11.20
N GLY A 93 18.74 22.84 10.17
CA GLY A 93 18.48 21.77 9.20
C GLY A 93 17.65 20.58 9.73
N LYS A 94 17.23 20.60 11.00
CA LYS A 94 16.30 19.62 11.58
C LYS A 94 14.87 19.87 11.09
N ILE A 95 14.08 18.79 11.07
CA ILE A 95 12.65 18.82 10.76
C ILE A 95 11.89 19.26 12.02
N GLU A 96 11.16 20.37 11.94
CA GLU A 96 10.15 20.72 12.95
C GLU A 96 8.75 20.44 12.39
N VAL A 97 7.93 19.72 13.15
CA VAL A 97 6.53 19.43 12.78
C VAL A 97 5.66 20.57 13.31
N ILE A 98 5.24 21.46 12.41
CA ILE A 98 4.39 22.63 12.71
C ILE A 98 3.01 22.19 13.20
N THR A 99 2.42 21.20 12.52
CA THR A 99 1.07 20.72 12.83
C THR A 99 0.85 19.30 12.31
N SER A 100 -0.06 18.56 12.94
CA SER A 100 -0.46 17.22 12.51
C SER A 100 -1.88 17.20 11.96
N GLY A 101 -2.11 16.36 10.97
CA GLY A 101 -3.39 16.22 10.29
C GLY A 101 -3.59 14.82 9.73
N ILE A 102 -4.76 14.60 9.16
CA ILE A 102 -5.17 13.32 8.58
C ILE A 102 -5.13 13.46 7.06
N VAL A 103 -4.40 12.60 6.37
CA VAL A 103 -4.37 12.58 4.89
C VAL A 103 -5.80 12.36 4.39
N ILE A 104 -6.30 13.27 3.56
CA ILE A 104 -7.59 13.14 2.89
C ILE A 104 -7.37 12.29 1.65
N LYS A 105 -6.52 12.77 0.75
CA LYS A 105 -6.36 12.25 -0.61
C LYS A 105 -4.89 12.32 -0.99
N VAL A 106 -4.40 11.28 -1.64
CA VAL A 106 -3.08 11.27 -2.27
C VAL A 106 -3.27 11.09 -3.78
N ALA A 107 -2.57 11.87 -4.57
CA ALA A 107 -2.48 11.78 -6.03
C ALA A 107 -1.01 11.87 -6.46
N GLU A 108 -0.73 11.57 -7.73
CA GLU A 108 0.64 11.55 -8.27
C GLU A 108 1.43 12.85 -7.99
N THR A 109 0.78 14.02 -7.94
CA THR A 109 1.43 15.34 -7.82
C THR A 109 0.91 16.21 -6.66
N SER A 110 -0.11 15.75 -5.92
CA SER A 110 -0.76 16.51 -4.85
C SER A 110 -1.27 15.63 -3.71
N ILE A 111 -1.21 16.16 -2.48
CA ILE A 111 -1.67 15.51 -1.26
C ILE A 111 -2.49 16.48 -0.43
N SER A 112 -3.71 16.08 -0.11
CA SER A 112 -4.67 16.86 0.67
C SER A 112 -4.65 16.37 2.11
N VAL A 113 -4.59 17.26 3.10
CA VAL A 113 -4.55 16.92 4.53
C VAL A 113 -5.62 17.73 5.30
N ALA A 114 -6.37 17.07 6.17
CA ALA A 114 -7.40 17.65 7.03
C ALA A 114 -6.84 17.96 8.42
N PHE A 115 -7.16 19.14 8.93
CA PHE A 115 -6.72 19.63 10.24
C PHE A 115 -7.91 19.97 11.13
N GLU A 116 -7.77 19.74 12.43
CA GLU A 116 -8.79 20.05 13.43
C GLU A 116 -8.67 21.48 13.97
N LYS A 117 -9.68 21.93 14.73
CA LYS A 117 -9.99 23.36 14.94
C LYS A 117 -8.94 24.23 15.65
N ASN A 118 -7.84 23.66 16.14
CA ASN A 118 -6.87 24.35 16.99
C ASN A 118 -5.45 24.47 16.39
N SER A 119 -5.21 24.06 15.15
CA SER A 119 -3.95 24.39 14.47
C SER A 119 -3.87 25.91 14.25
N ASN A 120 -2.78 26.56 14.68
CA ASN A 120 -2.52 27.95 14.37
C ASN A 120 -2.13 28.09 12.88
N PHE A 121 -3.11 28.14 11.99
CA PHE A 121 -2.90 28.35 10.54
C PHE A 121 -2.27 29.71 10.19
N SER A 122 -2.01 30.57 11.18
CA SER A 122 -1.21 31.79 11.03
C SER A 122 0.22 31.51 10.54
N ASP A 123 0.72 30.30 10.77
CA ASP A 123 2.14 29.95 10.61
C ASP A 123 2.39 29.19 9.29
N ILE A 124 1.32 28.96 8.50
CA ILE A 124 1.39 28.35 7.17
C ILE A 124 1.32 29.46 6.11
N GLU A 125 2.46 30.07 5.82
CA GLU A 125 2.59 31.12 4.81
C GLU A 125 2.65 30.55 3.38
N ASN A 126 2.22 31.36 2.41
CA ASN A 126 2.49 31.08 1.01
C ASN A 126 3.98 31.25 0.72
N ASP A 127 4.53 30.42 -0.17
CA ASP A 127 5.95 30.35 -0.59
C ASP A 127 6.96 29.68 0.37
N ILE A 128 6.54 29.17 1.53
CA ILE A 128 7.38 28.27 2.35
C ILE A 128 7.44 26.85 1.75
N GLN A 129 8.61 26.21 1.84
CA GLN A 129 8.80 24.81 1.47
C GLN A 129 8.48 23.88 2.64
N TYR A 130 7.43 23.07 2.48
CA TYR A 130 6.97 22.09 3.46
C TYR A 130 7.51 20.69 3.17
N LEU A 131 7.41 19.82 4.17
CA LEU A 131 7.49 18.37 4.04
C LEU A 131 6.31 17.72 4.77
N ILE A 132 5.95 16.52 4.33
CA ILE A 132 4.96 15.68 5.00
C ILE A 132 5.64 14.39 5.44
N ILE A 133 5.56 14.09 6.74
CA ILE A 133 6.11 12.88 7.36
C ILE A 133 4.98 12.05 8.00
N LYS A 134 5.04 10.72 7.85
CA LYS A 134 4.11 9.80 8.53
C LYS A 134 4.36 9.83 10.04
N LEU A 135 3.29 9.93 10.83
CA LEU A 135 3.33 9.89 12.29
C LEU A 135 2.61 8.65 12.83
N ALA A 136 3.00 8.20 14.02
CA ALA A 136 2.31 7.14 14.75
C ALA A 136 0.85 7.54 15.07
N ASN A 137 -0.06 6.57 15.04
CA ASN A 137 -1.50 6.85 15.14
C ASN A 137 -2.00 6.92 16.59
N ASP A 138 -1.61 7.99 17.27
CA ASP A 138 -1.93 8.27 18.68
C ASP A 138 -3.45 8.44 18.94
N VAL A 139 -4.27 8.64 17.89
CA VAL A 139 -5.75 8.76 17.99
C VAL A 139 -6.39 7.41 18.32
N THR A 140 -5.88 6.31 17.75
CA THR A 140 -6.37 4.96 18.04
C THR A 140 -6.22 4.63 19.52
N TYR A 141 -5.01 4.80 20.08
CA TYR A 141 -4.75 4.56 21.51
C TYR A 141 -5.60 5.45 22.42
N LYS A 142 -5.80 6.72 22.08
CA LYS A 142 -6.66 7.64 22.85
C LYS A 142 -8.11 7.16 22.90
N ARG A 143 -8.64 6.61 21.80
CA ARG A 143 -9.99 6.01 21.77
C ARG A 143 -10.09 4.72 22.58
N LEU A 144 -9.11 3.81 22.42
CA LEU A 144 -9.06 2.56 23.18
C LEU A 144 -9.02 2.83 24.70
N LYS A 145 -8.10 3.69 25.15
CA LYS A 145 -7.98 4.07 26.57
C LYS A 145 -9.24 4.74 27.10
N ARG A 146 -9.91 5.60 26.31
CA ARG A 146 -11.19 6.21 26.69
C ARG A 146 -12.31 5.17 26.80
N SER A 147 -12.38 4.21 25.89
CA SER A 147 -13.36 3.12 25.94
C SER A 147 -13.18 2.24 27.18
N LEU A 148 -11.93 1.92 27.54
CA LEU A 148 -11.63 1.15 28.75
C LEU A 148 -12.01 1.91 30.03
N LYS A 149 -11.81 3.24 30.08
CA LYS A 149 -12.29 4.07 31.19
C LYS A 149 -13.82 4.10 31.27
N LEU A 150 -14.52 4.25 30.14
CA LEU A 150 -15.98 4.15 30.11
C LEU A 150 -16.49 2.76 30.55
N LEU A 151 -15.77 1.69 30.22
CA LEU A 151 -16.05 0.34 30.71
C LEU A 151 -15.82 0.22 32.23
N GLN A 152 -14.80 0.86 32.78
CA GLN A 152 -14.56 0.90 34.23
C GLN A 152 -15.68 1.66 34.97
N GLU A 153 -16.13 2.78 34.40
CA GLU A 153 -17.18 3.64 34.99
C GLU A 153 -18.59 3.02 34.90
N LYS A 154 -18.95 2.40 33.76
CA LYS A 154 -20.33 1.98 33.44
C LYS A 154 -20.50 0.48 33.21
N GLY A 155 -19.43 -0.30 33.19
CA GLY A 155 -19.47 -1.72 32.85
C GLY A 155 -20.35 -2.54 33.79
N SER A 156 -20.31 -2.26 35.10
CA SER A 156 -21.14 -2.92 36.11
C SER A 156 -22.64 -2.69 35.92
N GLU A 157 -23.04 -1.55 35.35
CA GLU A 157 -24.43 -1.22 35.03
C GLU A 157 -24.94 -1.93 33.76
N SER A 158 -24.02 -2.40 32.90
CA SER A 158 -24.36 -3.06 31.65
C SER A 158 -24.52 -4.57 31.83
N HIS A 159 -25.76 -5.06 31.69
CA HIS A 159 -26.05 -6.50 31.68
C HIS A 159 -25.24 -7.26 30.62
N LEU A 160 -25.07 -6.68 29.42
CA LEU A 160 -24.21 -7.25 28.38
C LEU A 160 -22.78 -7.39 28.89
N ALA A 161 -22.21 -6.36 29.52
CA ALA A 161 -20.85 -6.45 30.03
C ALA A 161 -20.72 -7.50 31.16
N ASN A 162 -21.68 -7.57 32.08
CA ASN A 162 -21.70 -8.60 33.12
C ASN A 162 -21.72 -10.03 32.54
N VAL A 163 -22.43 -10.25 31.43
CA VAL A 163 -22.35 -11.51 30.65
C VAL A 163 -20.98 -11.66 29.97
N LEU A 164 -20.47 -10.64 29.28
CA LEU A 164 -19.16 -10.74 28.60
C LEU A 164 -17.98 -10.94 29.57
N PHE A 165 -18.14 -10.69 30.87
CA PHE A 165 -17.16 -10.97 31.93
C PHE A 165 -17.42 -12.25 32.72
N GLY A 166 -18.51 -12.99 32.47
CA GLY A 166 -18.85 -14.21 33.24
C GLY A 166 -19.47 -13.95 34.62
N ILE A 167 -19.72 -12.70 34.97
CA ILE A 167 -20.39 -12.27 36.22
C ILE A 167 -21.87 -12.68 36.18
N SER A 168 -22.44 -12.78 34.97
CA SER A 168 -23.80 -13.29 34.72
C SER A 168 -23.76 -14.36 33.63
N GLN A 169 -24.71 -15.30 33.67
CA GLN A 169 -24.89 -16.28 32.61
C GLN A 169 -25.74 -15.68 31.47
N PRO A 170 -25.49 -16.05 30.19
CA PRO A 170 -26.39 -15.71 29.09
C PRO A 170 -27.82 -16.18 29.39
N SER A 171 -28.83 -15.38 29.02
CA SER A 171 -30.21 -15.73 29.33
C SER A 171 -30.67 -16.98 28.57
N SER A 172 -31.29 -17.92 29.28
CA SER A 172 -31.87 -19.12 28.68
C SER A 172 -32.90 -18.79 27.58
N LEU A 173 -32.83 -19.55 26.49
CA LEU A 173 -33.77 -19.45 25.37
C LEU A 173 -35.17 -19.94 25.78
N GLU A 174 -36.16 -19.07 25.69
CA GLU A 174 -37.57 -19.47 25.72
C GLU A 174 -37.90 -20.13 24.38
N LYS A 175 -38.26 -21.42 24.41
CA LYS A 175 -38.55 -22.22 23.19
C LYS A 175 -39.75 -21.73 22.36
N SER A 176 -40.50 -20.76 22.88
CA SER A 176 -41.80 -20.31 22.40
C SER A 176 -41.78 -19.16 21.37
N SER A 177 -40.62 -18.56 21.06
CA SER A 177 -40.52 -17.33 20.26
C SER A 177 -39.82 -17.45 18.89
N VAL A 178 -39.57 -18.68 18.40
CA VAL A 178 -39.07 -18.88 17.02
C VAL A 178 -40.20 -18.64 16.01
N SER A 179 -40.44 -17.38 15.66
CA SER A 179 -41.19 -17.04 14.45
C SER A 179 -40.49 -17.64 13.22
N SER A 180 -41.26 -18.18 12.26
CA SER A 180 -40.71 -18.77 11.04
C SER A 180 -40.01 -17.68 10.21
N LEU A 181 -38.67 -17.69 10.21
CA LEU A 181 -37.87 -16.70 9.47
C LEU A 181 -38.03 -16.91 7.96
N THR A 182 -38.42 -15.85 7.27
CA THR A 182 -38.40 -15.80 5.80
C THR A 182 -37.06 -15.21 5.38
N TYR A 183 -36.16 -16.07 4.89
CA TYR A 183 -34.79 -15.67 4.52
C TYR A 183 -34.79 -14.76 3.29
N PHE A 184 -33.94 -13.71 3.32
CA PHE A 184 -33.73 -12.84 2.16
C PHE A 184 -32.88 -13.53 1.10
N ASN A 185 -31.86 -14.29 1.52
CA ASN A 185 -31.06 -15.12 0.63
C ASN A 185 -31.57 -16.57 0.60
N ASN A 186 -32.32 -16.92 -0.44
CA ASN A 186 -32.82 -18.28 -0.66
C ASN A 186 -31.72 -19.35 -0.85
N LYS A 187 -30.48 -18.95 -1.16
CA LYS A 187 -29.34 -19.87 -1.39
C LYS A 187 -28.58 -20.27 -0.12
N LEU A 188 -29.01 -19.84 1.07
CA LEU A 188 -28.37 -20.24 2.32
C LEU A 188 -28.53 -21.75 2.57
N ASN A 189 -27.43 -22.40 2.94
CA ASN A 189 -27.44 -23.81 3.34
C ASN A 189 -28.01 -24.01 4.76
N HIS A 190 -28.14 -25.26 5.20
CA HIS A 190 -28.74 -25.60 6.50
C HIS A 190 -27.95 -25.00 7.67
N ALA A 191 -26.62 -25.14 7.68
CA ALA A 191 -25.77 -24.62 8.75
C ALA A 191 -25.82 -23.08 8.86
N GLN A 192 -25.90 -22.38 7.72
CA GLN A 192 -26.07 -20.93 7.68
C GLN A 192 -27.46 -20.50 8.20
N LYS A 193 -28.53 -21.22 7.84
CA LYS A 193 -29.89 -20.98 8.33
C LYS A 193 -29.99 -21.20 9.85
N GLU A 194 -29.43 -22.30 10.37
CA GLU A 194 -29.30 -22.54 11.81
C GLU A 194 -28.53 -21.43 12.51
N ALA A 195 -27.40 -21.00 11.94
CA ALA A 195 -26.56 -19.94 12.51
C ALA A 195 -27.30 -18.60 12.61
N VAL A 196 -28.05 -18.23 11.56
CA VAL A 196 -28.91 -17.03 11.55
C VAL A 196 -30.00 -17.14 12.62
N GLN A 197 -30.74 -18.26 12.66
CA GLN A 197 -31.79 -18.47 13.65
C GLN A 197 -31.23 -18.42 15.08
N PHE A 198 -30.14 -19.13 15.35
CA PHE A 198 -29.43 -19.12 16.62
C PHE A 198 -29.05 -17.69 17.04
N ALA A 199 -28.34 -16.96 16.17
CA ALA A 199 -27.89 -15.60 16.46
C ALA A 199 -29.05 -14.64 16.74
N LEU A 200 -30.18 -14.81 16.04
CA LEU A 200 -31.40 -14.03 16.23
C LEU A 200 -32.22 -14.43 17.48
N THR A 201 -32.05 -15.64 18.01
CA THR A 201 -32.69 -16.06 19.27
C THR A 201 -31.93 -15.65 20.54
N GLN A 202 -30.61 -15.45 20.49
CA GLN A 202 -29.82 -15.08 21.68
C GLN A 202 -30.19 -13.68 22.20
N LYS A 203 -30.40 -13.54 23.51
CA LYS A 203 -30.79 -12.25 24.13
C LYS A 203 -29.60 -11.30 24.25
N GLU A 204 -28.43 -11.77 24.70
CA GLU A 204 -27.23 -10.93 24.91
C GLU A 204 -26.10 -11.19 23.90
N LEU A 205 -25.68 -12.45 23.71
CA LEU A 205 -24.46 -12.80 22.98
C LEU A 205 -24.67 -13.99 22.03
N ALA A 206 -24.25 -13.85 20.78
CA ALA A 206 -24.05 -14.95 19.85
C ALA A 206 -22.67 -14.89 19.20
N ILE A 207 -22.02 -16.03 19.00
CA ILE A 207 -20.78 -16.17 18.23
C ILE A 207 -21.04 -17.00 16.97
N LEU A 208 -20.75 -16.40 15.82
CA LEU A 208 -20.74 -17.05 14.51
C LEU A 208 -19.29 -17.38 14.13
N HIS A 209 -18.90 -18.64 14.34
CA HIS A 209 -17.61 -19.15 13.90
C HIS A 209 -17.71 -19.49 12.41
N GLY A 210 -17.03 -18.71 11.57
CA GLY A 210 -17.04 -18.86 10.12
C GLY A 210 -15.66 -19.19 9.53
N PRO A 211 -15.29 -20.48 9.45
CA PRO A 211 -14.08 -20.96 8.79
C PRO A 211 -13.94 -20.49 7.32
N PRO A 212 -12.75 -20.64 6.71
CA PRO A 212 -12.49 -20.22 5.33
C PRO A 212 -13.50 -20.78 4.32
N GLY A 213 -13.97 -19.95 3.40
CA GLY A 213 -14.92 -20.35 2.35
C GLY A 213 -16.37 -20.61 2.79
N THR A 214 -16.68 -20.61 4.09
CA THR A 214 -18.02 -21.00 4.61
C THR A 214 -19.16 -19.98 4.43
N GLY A 215 -18.86 -18.82 3.83
CA GLY A 215 -19.85 -17.76 3.64
C GLY A 215 -20.18 -16.97 4.91
N LYS A 216 -19.25 -16.86 5.87
CA LYS A 216 -19.37 -16.06 7.11
C LYS A 216 -20.07 -14.72 6.91
N THR A 217 -19.51 -13.84 6.08
CA THR A 217 -20.08 -12.52 5.79
C THR A 217 -21.49 -12.62 5.18
N THR A 218 -21.79 -13.62 4.34
CA THR A 218 -23.14 -13.87 3.81
C THR A 218 -24.15 -14.19 4.92
N THR A 219 -23.72 -14.96 5.93
CA THR A 219 -24.53 -15.30 7.12
C THR A 219 -24.73 -14.07 8.02
N VAL A 220 -23.68 -13.27 8.22
CA VAL A 220 -23.71 -12.00 8.95
C VAL A 220 -24.68 -11.01 8.32
N LEU A 221 -24.67 -10.90 6.99
CA LEU A 221 -25.58 -10.05 6.23
C LEU A 221 -27.04 -10.47 6.41
N GLU A 222 -27.34 -11.76 6.36
CA GLU A 222 -28.70 -12.26 6.64
C GLU A 222 -29.12 -11.91 8.08
N CYS A 223 -28.24 -12.05 9.09
CA CYS A 223 -28.54 -11.62 10.46
C CYS A 223 -28.88 -10.12 10.54
N ILE A 224 -28.13 -9.27 9.83
CA ILE A 224 -28.40 -7.82 9.76
C ILE A 224 -29.76 -7.56 9.08
N LEU A 225 -30.03 -8.19 7.94
CA LEU A 225 -31.28 -8.03 7.21
C LEU A 225 -32.49 -8.45 8.06
N GLN A 226 -32.42 -9.60 8.73
CA GLN A 226 -33.47 -10.07 9.64
C GLN A 226 -33.66 -9.16 10.86
N ALA A 227 -32.58 -8.63 11.45
CA ALA A 227 -32.69 -7.64 12.53
C ALA A 227 -33.40 -6.36 12.05
N THR A 228 -33.04 -5.84 10.86
CA THR A 228 -33.71 -4.65 10.29
C THR A 228 -35.16 -4.91 9.89
N SER A 229 -35.53 -6.13 9.46
CA SER A 229 -36.92 -6.50 9.15
C SER A 229 -37.79 -6.49 10.42
N GLN A 230 -37.20 -6.84 11.57
CA GLN A 230 -37.78 -6.71 12.91
C GLN A 230 -37.75 -5.27 13.45
N LYS A 231 -37.36 -4.29 12.63
CA LYS A 231 -37.21 -2.85 12.95
C LYS A 231 -36.14 -2.53 13.99
N LEU A 232 -35.21 -3.46 14.26
CA LEU A 232 -34.07 -3.21 15.14
C LEU A 232 -33.03 -2.32 14.45
N LYS A 233 -32.40 -1.43 15.22
CA LYS A 233 -31.31 -0.57 14.78
C LYS A 233 -29.96 -1.25 14.98
N VAL A 234 -29.22 -1.42 13.89
CA VAL A 234 -28.00 -2.23 13.85
C VAL A 234 -26.74 -1.36 13.77
N LEU A 235 -25.80 -1.58 14.69
CA LEU A 235 -24.44 -1.06 14.59
C LEU A 235 -23.51 -2.17 14.07
N ALA A 236 -23.19 -2.15 12.77
CA ALA A 236 -22.31 -3.12 12.14
C ALA A 236 -20.85 -2.60 12.11
N CYS A 237 -19.94 -3.39 12.65
CA CYS A 237 -18.55 -3.03 12.85
C CYS A 237 -17.59 -4.12 12.34
N ALA A 238 -16.36 -3.71 12.03
CA ALA A 238 -15.24 -4.63 11.81
C ALA A 238 -13.91 -3.92 12.14
N PRO A 239 -12.79 -4.64 12.35
CA PRO A 239 -11.49 -4.00 12.62
C PRO A 239 -10.92 -3.27 11.39
N SER A 240 -11.08 -3.81 10.18
CA SER A 240 -10.51 -3.25 8.95
C SER A 240 -11.55 -2.53 8.08
N ASN A 241 -11.12 -1.51 7.32
CA ASN A 241 -12.02 -0.83 6.38
C ASN A 241 -12.57 -1.79 5.31
N VAL A 242 -11.72 -2.70 4.79
CA VAL A 242 -12.10 -3.67 3.75
C VAL A 242 -13.26 -4.58 4.22
N ALA A 243 -13.24 -5.04 5.48
CA ALA A 243 -14.32 -5.85 6.03
C ALA A 243 -15.65 -5.07 6.12
N VAL A 244 -15.62 -3.81 6.59
CA VAL A 244 -16.83 -2.95 6.62
C VAL A 244 -17.33 -2.65 5.21
N ASP A 245 -16.42 -2.38 4.29
CA ASP A 245 -16.71 -2.02 2.91
C ASP A 245 -17.35 -3.20 2.15
N ASN A 246 -16.88 -4.43 2.39
CA ASN A 246 -17.53 -5.67 1.93
C ASN A 246 -18.96 -5.84 2.46
N LEU A 247 -19.25 -5.41 3.70
CA LEU A 247 -20.62 -5.41 4.24
C LEU A 247 -21.49 -4.38 3.52
N VAL A 248 -20.99 -3.15 3.27
CA VAL A 248 -21.72 -2.12 2.53
C VAL A 248 -22.07 -2.58 1.12
N GLU A 249 -21.10 -3.10 0.36
CA GLU A 249 -21.33 -3.53 -1.03
C GLU A 249 -22.33 -4.68 -1.14
N LYS A 250 -22.36 -5.59 -0.16
CA LYS A 250 -23.31 -6.70 -0.15
C LYS A 250 -24.68 -6.37 0.46
N LEU A 251 -24.79 -5.35 1.31
CA LEU A 251 -26.07 -4.80 1.76
C LEU A 251 -26.75 -3.93 0.70
N ALA A 252 -25.98 -3.22 -0.13
CA ALA A 252 -26.47 -2.26 -1.11
C ALA A 252 -27.63 -2.75 -2.00
N PRO A 253 -27.63 -4.00 -2.54
CA PRO A 253 -28.74 -4.50 -3.36
C PRO A 253 -30.09 -4.59 -2.64
N TYR A 254 -30.08 -4.76 -1.32
CA TYR A 254 -31.30 -4.89 -0.49
C TYR A 254 -31.94 -3.53 -0.15
N LYS A 255 -31.35 -2.40 -0.57
CA LYS A 255 -31.88 -1.04 -0.39
C LYS A 255 -32.17 -0.64 1.08
N VAL A 256 -31.50 -1.27 2.03
CA VAL A 256 -31.57 -0.91 3.46
C VAL A 256 -31.05 0.51 3.66
N LYS A 257 -31.68 1.30 4.54
CA LYS A 257 -31.20 2.65 4.89
C LYS A 257 -29.92 2.52 5.72
N MET A 258 -28.78 2.74 5.09
CA MET A 258 -27.48 2.52 5.71
C MET A 258 -26.56 3.74 5.65
N VAL A 259 -25.69 3.88 6.65
CA VAL A 259 -24.70 4.97 6.76
C VAL A 259 -23.32 4.39 7.06
N ARG A 260 -22.35 4.60 6.17
CA ARG A 260 -20.94 4.24 6.38
C ARG A 260 -20.20 5.40 7.06
N LEU A 261 -19.80 5.20 8.31
CA LEU A 261 -18.96 6.12 9.07
C LEU A 261 -17.48 5.87 8.78
N GLY A 262 -16.75 6.94 8.50
CA GLY A 262 -15.31 6.93 8.22
C GLY A 262 -15.00 7.95 7.13
N HIS A 263 -13.72 8.13 6.82
CA HIS A 263 -13.29 9.18 5.91
C HIS A 263 -13.53 8.78 4.43
N PRO A 264 -14.32 9.53 3.62
CA PRO A 264 -14.78 9.09 2.31
C PRO A 264 -13.70 8.68 1.31
N ALA A 265 -12.54 9.34 1.37
CA ALA A 265 -11.42 9.05 0.47
C ALA A 265 -10.64 7.76 0.82
N ARG A 266 -11.06 7.00 1.84
CA ARG A 266 -10.66 5.60 2.05
C ARG A 266 -11.55 4.61 1.27
N PHE A 267 -12.69 5.04 0.73
CA PHE A 267 -13.71 4.16 0.15
C PHE A 267 -13.67 4.14 -1.38
N SER A 268 -14.11 3.01 -1.96
CA SER A 268 -14.35 2.88 -3.41
C SER A 268 -15.45 3.86 -3.86
N PRO A 269 -15.47 4.32 -5.15
CA PRO A 269 -16.52 5.20 -5.64
C PRO A 269 -17.94 4.64 -5.46
N THR A 270 -18.10 3.32 -5.54
CA THR A 270 -19.36 2.59 -5.31
C THR A 270 -19.86 2.70 -3.87
N ILE A 271 -18.94 2.73 -2.90
CA ILE A 271 -19.22 2.85 -1.46
C ILE A 271 -19.39 4.32 -1.03
N GLN A 272 -18.68 5.26 -1.67
CA GLN A 272 -18.69 6.68 -1.28
C GLN A 272 -20.10 7.27 -1.16
N GLN A 273 -21.07 6.84 -1.98
CA GLN A 273 -22.47 7.28 -1.89
C GLN A 273 -23.18 6.94 -0.56
N TYR A 274 -22.71 5.92 0.16
CA TYR A 274 -23.21 5.52 1.48
C TYR A 274 -22.44 6.18 2.62
N SER A 275 -21.36 6.91 2.34
CA SER A 275 -20.60 7.62 3.37
C SER A 275 -21.44 8.73 4.02
N LEU A 276 -21.24 8.96 5.32
CA LEU A 276 -21.94 10.04 6.03
C LEU A 276 -21.85 11.37 5.28
N ASP A 277 -20.66 11.75 4.83
CA ASP A 277 -20.39 13.01 4.14
C ASP A 277 -21.17 13.13 2.82
N ALA A 278 -21.30 12.04 2.06
CA ALA A 278 -22.09 12.02 0.82
C ALA A 278 -23.60 12.01 1.07
N ILE A 279 -24.06 11.42 2.18
CA ILE A 279 -25.48 11.47 2.58
C ILE A 279 -25.81 12.88 3.10
N VAL A 280 -24.91 13.52 3.86
CA VAL A 280 -25.02 14.93 4.27
C VAL A 280 -25.11 15.83 3.05
N SER A 281 -24.23 15.71 2.05
CA SER A 281 -24.29 16.58 0.85
C SER A 281 -25.57 16.43 0.02
N ARG A 282 -26.29 15.32 0.14
CA ARG A 282 -27.56 15.05 -0.56
C ARG A 282 -28.81 15.31 0.30
N TYR A 283 -28.65 15.75 1.54
CA TYR A 283 -29.75 15.93 2.48
C TYR A 283 -30.55 17.22 2.20
N ASP A 284 -31.86 17.19 2.42
CA ASP A 284 -32.73 18.35 2.23
C ASP A 284 -32.34 19.51 3.16
N GLY A 285 -31.88 20.61 2.56
CA GLY A 285 -31.36 21.79 3.27
C GLY A 285 -29.84 21.96 3.24
N SER A 286 -29.08 21.00 2.69
CA SER A 286 -27.62 21.09 2.58
C SER A 286 -27.12 22.18 1.64
N ASN A 287 -27.96 22.67 0.73
CA ASN A 287 -27.66 23.86 -0.11
C ASN A 287 -27.20 25.06 0.74
N VAL A 288 -27.82 25.30 1.90
CA VAL A 288 -27.44 26.42 2.78
C VAL A 288 -26.10 26.18 3.46
N VAL A 289 -25.74 24.92 3.72
CA VAL A 289 -24.40 24.55 4.23
C VAL A 289 -23.33 24.78 3.15
N GLU A 290 -23.64 24.48 1.88
CA GLU A 290 -22.74 24.81 0.76
C GLU A 290 -22.58 26.32 0.53
N GLU A 291 -23.64 27.10 0.70
CA GLU A 291 -23.60 28.57 0.61
C GLU A 291 -22.72 29.16 1.72
N LEU A 292 -22.92 28.74 2.97
CA LEU A 292 -22.07 29.14 4.09
C LEU A 292 -20.60 28.72 3.91
N HIS A 293 -20.33 27.55 3.33
CA HIS A 293 -18.96 27.15 2.97
C HIS A 293 -18.32 28.08 1.92
N LYS A 294 -19.08 28.46 0.87
CA LYS A 294 -18.61 29.42 -0.14
C LYS A 294 -18.33 30.80 0.47
N GLU A 295 -19.17 31.25 1.40
CA GLU A 295 -18.97 32.51 2.13
C GLU A 295 -17.73 32.48 3.02
N ILE A 296 -17.51 31.40 3.77
CA ILE A 296 -16.31 31.17 4.59
C ILE A 296 -15.04 31.21 3.72
N ASP A 297 -15.02 30.51 2.59
CA ASP A 297 -13.83 30.45 1.73
C ASP A 297 -13.54 31.82 1.08
N GLN A 298 -14.58 32.57 0.66
CA GLN A 298 -14.42 33.96 0.21
C GLN A 298 -13.92 34.90 1.31
N LEU A 299 -14.40 34.74 2.55
CA LEU A 299 -13.96 35.54 3.70
C LEU A 299 -12.50 35.25 4.06
N ARG A 300 -12.07 33.99 4.00
CA ARG A 300 -10.65 33.58 4.16
C ARG A 300 -9.77 34.22 3.08
N GLU A 301 -10.22 34.27 1.83
CA GLU A 301 -9.48 34.95 0.75
C GLU A 301 -9.39 36.47 0.96
N LYS A 302 -10.45 37.12 1.47
CA LYS A 302 -10.42 38.54 1.85
C LYS A 302 -9.47 38.80 3.03
N ILE A 303 -9.45 37.91 4.03
CA ILE A 303 -8.56 37.98 5.21
C ILE A 303 -7.09 37.96 4.78
N SER A 304 -6.69 37.09 3.85
CA SER A 304 -5.30 36.97 3.40
C SER A 304 -4.80 38.22 2.67
N LYS A 305 -5.69 38.88 1.90
CA LYS A 305 -5.38 40.10 1.15
C LYS A 305 -5.41 41.39 2.00
N THR A 306 -6.10 41.37 3.13
CA THR A 306 -6.31 42.56 3.98
C THR A 306 -5.07 42.87 4.83
N LYS A 307 -4.56 44.11 4.76
CA LYS A 307 -3.48 44.64 5.62
C LYS A 307 -4.07 45.42 6.81
N GLY A 308 -3.65 45.10 8.04
CA GLY A 308 -4.04 45.80 9.27
C GLY A 308 -4.65 44.89 10.34
N SER A 309 -4.10 44.93 11.57
CA SER A 309 -4.43 43.98 12.65
C SER A 309 -5.90 44.03 13.10
N ARG A 310 -6.46 45.24 13.28
CA ARG A 310 -7.82 45.42 13.83
C ARG A 310 -8.92 44.91 12.89
N THR A 311 -8.85 45.25 11.60
CA THR A 311 -9.79 44.79 10.55
C THR A 311 -9.67 43.28 10.31
N ARG A 312 -8.45 42.74 10.35
CA ARG A 312 -8.24 41.29 10.22
C ARG A 312 -8.86 40.55 11.42
N LYS A 313 -8.80 41.11 12.63
CA LYS A 313 -9.42 40.53 13.85
C LYS A 313 -10.95 40.49 13.78
N THR A 314 -11.62 41.47 13.17
CA THR A 314 -13.08 41.46 13.00
C THR A 314 -13.53 40.42 11.97
N MET A 315 -12.86 40.34 10.80
CA MET A 315 -13.13 39.30 9.80
C MET A 315 -12.89 37.88 10.36
N TRP A 316 -11.87 37.70 11.21
CA TRP A 316 -11.66 36.42 11.91
C TRP A 316 -12.75 36.08 12.92
N ALA A 317 -13.44 37.07 13.51
CA ALA A 317 -14.57 36.83 14.40
C ALA A 317 -15.83 36.41 13.62
N GLU A 318 -16.08 37.06 12.48
CA GLU A 318 -17.13 36.71 11.52
C GLU A 318 -16.95 35.29 10.97
N ASN A 319 -15.74 34.93 10.52
CA ASN A 319 -15.38 33.58 10.08
C ASN A 319 -15.66 32.52 11.18
N ARG A 320 -15.39 32.82 12.45
CA ARG A 320 -15.72 31.92 13.58
C ARG A 320 -17.23 31.79 13.80
N SER A 321 -18.01 32.85 13.54
CA SER A 321 -19.47 32.83 13.63
C SER A 321 -20.07 31.91 12.55
N LEU A 322 -19.66 32.09 11.29
CA LEU A 322 -20.08 31.23 10.18
C LEU A 322 -19.67 29.77 10.42
N LEU A 323 -18.44 29.51 10.88
CA LEU A 323 -17.96 28.16 11.26
C LEU A 323 -18.69 27.55 12.47
N LYS A 324 -19.40 28.35 13.27
CA LYS A 324 -20.29 27.88 14.34
C LYS A 324 -21.65 27.49 13.76
N GLU A 325 -22.23 28.34 12.92
CA GLU A 325 -23.52 28.08 12.26
C GLU A 325 -23.48 26.83 11.37
N VAL A 326 -22.45 26.69 10.51
CA VAL A 326 -22.20 25.49 9.70
C VAL A 326 -22.22 24.24 10.56
N LYS A 327 -21.46 24.25 11.67
CA LYS A 327 -21.37 23.11 12.59
C LYS A 327 -22.71 22.80 13.27
N GLU A 328 -23.53 23.80 13.57
CA GLU A 328 -24.86 23.61 14.19
C GLU A 328 -25.86 23.01 13.18
N ARG A 329 -25.85 23.49 11.93
CA ARG A 329 -26.65 22.92 10.83
C ARG A 329 -26.23 21.48 10.49
N GLU A 330 -24.93 21.23 10.29
CA GLU A 330 -24.40 19.88 10.05
C GLU A 330 -24.71 18.93 11.21
N LYS A 331 -24.59 19.39 12.47
CA LYS A 331 -24.98 18.60 13.65
C LYS A 331 -26.45 18.18 13.60
N PHE A 332 -27.35 19.09 13.21
CA PHE A 332 -28.77 18.77 13.07
C PHE A 332 -29.00 17.73 11.96
N ILE A 333 -28.42 17.94 10.78
CA ILE A 333 -28.51 17.03 9.62
C ILE A 333 -27.99 15.63 9.98
N VAL A 334 -26.79 15.54 10.56
CA VAL A 334 -26.19 14.26 10.98
C VAL A 334 -27.05 13.54 12.02
N LYS A 335 -27.67 14.27 12.97
CA LYS A 335 -28.61 13.65 13.92
C LYS A 335 -29.82 13.03 13.22
N GLN A 336 -30.41 13.70 12.22
CA GLN A 336 -31.54 13.15 11.46
C GLN A 336 -31.13 11.95 10.60
N ILE A 337 -29.97 12.02 9.95
CA ILE A 337 -29.42 10.92 9.15
C ILE A 337 -29.22 9.67 10.00
N LEU A 338 -28.56 9.80 11.16
CA LEU A 338 -28.34 8.66 12.07
C LEU A 338 -29.66 8.09 12.59
N LYS A 339 -30.59 8.94 13.05
CA LYS A 339 -31.91 8.52 13.55
C LYS A 339 -32.71 7.73 12.51
N ASN A 340 -32.61 8.11 11.24
CA ASN A 340 -33.34 7.50 10.13
C ASN A 340 -32.63 6.30 9.48
N ALA A 341 -31.35 6.06 9.79
CA ALA A 341 -30.61 4.88 9.35
C ALA A 341 -31.09 3.63 10.09
N ASP A 342 -31.21 2.50 9.39
CA ASP A 342 -31.52 1.20 9.97
C ASP A 342 -30.23 0.42 10.30
N VAL A 343 -29.16 0.67 9.53
CA VAL A 343 -27.82 0.12 9.77
C VAL A 343 -26.77 1.24 9.74
N VAL A 344 -25.93 1.31 10.77
CA VAL A 344 -24.74 2.17 10.76
C VAL A 344 -23.50 1.27 10.68
N LEU A 345 -22.68 1.47 9.65
CA LEU A 345 -21.49 0.67 9.35
C LEU A 345 -20.21 1.44 9.65
N SER A 346 -19.29 0.90 10.43
CA SER A 346 -18.06 1.61 10.82
C SER A 346 -16.89 0.68 11.15
N THR A 347 -15.65 1.21 11.19
CA THR A 347 -14.58 0.45 11.87
C THR A 347 -14.79 0.54 13.38
N LEU A 348 -14.31 -0.45 14.15
CA LEU A 348 -14.38 -0.43 15.63
C LEU A 348 -13.93 0.91 16.23
N THR A 349 -12.81 1.44 15.74
CA THR A 349 -12.25 2.74 16.16
C THR A 349 -13.02 3.97 15.66
N SER A 350 -13.90 3.82 14.67
CA SER A 350 -14.78 4.88 14.17
C SER A 350 -16.14 4.90 14.88
N ALA A 351 -16.52 3.82 15.56
CA ALA A 351 -17.73 3.69 16.38
C ALA A 351 -17.66 4.44 17.74
N SER A 352 -16.75 5.40 17.90
CA SER A 352 -16.47 6.02 19.20
C SER A 352 -17.30 7.29 19.45
N GLU A 353 -17.60 7.56 20.73
CA GLU A 353 -18.32 8.74 21.22
C GLU A 353 -17.60 10.09 21.00
N ASP A 354 -16.36 10.10 20.52
CA ASP A 354 -15.71 11.34 20.03
C ASP A 354 -16.06 11.65 18.57
N GLY A 355 -16.46 10.64 17.79
CA GLY A 355 -16.75 10.70 16.37
C GLY A 355 -18.16 11.19 16.04
N SER A 356 -18.77 10.64 14.99
CA SER A 356 -20.13 11.01 14.55
C SER A 356 -21.23 10.40 15.42
N LEU A 357 -20.99 9.27 16.08
CA LEU A 357 -21.99 8.58 16.90
C LEU A 357 -22.42 9.37 18.15
N LYS A 358 -21.66 10.39 18.59
CA LYS A 358 -22.08 11.34 19.65
C LYS A 358 -23.34 12.15 19.31
N TYR A 359 -23.79 12.10 18.06
CA TYR A 359 -25.02 12.74 17.59
C TYR A 359 -26.19 11.75 17.48
N ALA A 360 -25.95 10.45 17.65
CA ALA A 360 -27.02 9.48 17.85
C ALA A 360 -27.74 9.74 19.19
N GLU A 361 -28.96 9.22 19.32
CA GLU A 361 -29.70 9.28 20.59
C GLU A 361 -29.13 8.23 21.56
N LYS A 362 -29.31 8.42 22.88
CA LYS A 362 -28.88 7.41 23.86
C LYS A 362 -29.71 6.14 23.64
N ASP A 363 -29.08 4.97 23.77
CA ASP A 363 -29.73 3.66 23.59
C ASP A 363 -30.36 3.48 22.18
N HIS A 364 -29.79 4.16 21.16
CA HIS A 364 -30.32 4.14 19.78
C HIS A 364 -30.10 2.82 19.02
N PHE A 365 -29.09 2.03 19.39
CA PHE A 365 -28.78 0.76 18.75
C PHE A 365 -29.23 -0.41 19.62
N ASP A 366 -30.01 -1.32 19.04
CA ASP A 366 -30.48 -2.52 19.73
C ASP A 366 -29.39 -3.61 19.75
N ILE A 367 -28.64 -3.72 18.64
CA ILE A 367 -27.71 -4.81 18.40
C ILE A 367 -26.42 -4.33 17.71
N CYS A 368 -25.28 -4.78 18.23
CA CYS A 368 -23.99 -4.64 17.55
C CYS A 368 -23.62 -5.93 16.82
N VAL A 369 -23.14 -5.83 15.58
CA VAL A 369 -22.63 -6.96 14.82
C VAL A 369 -21.16 -6.68 14.50
N ILE A 370 -20.24 -7.51 15.01
CA ILE A 370 -18.80 -7.35 14.76
C ILE A 370 -18.34 -8.48 13.83
N ASP A 371 -18.13 -8.18 12.54
CA ASP A 371 -17.46 -9.11 11.61
C ASP A 371 -15.93 -9.03 11.76
N GLU A 372 -15.25 -10.13 11.46
CA GLU A 372 -13.82 -10.35 11.71
C GLU A 372 -13.38 -10.03 13.16
N CYS A 373 -14.22 -10.36 14.15
CA CYS A 373 -13.97 -10.12 15.57
C CYS A 373 -12.69 -10.79 16.12
N SER A 374 -12.21 -11.88 15.48
CA SER A 374 -10.95 -12.54 15.81
C SER A 374 -9.69 -11.82 15.31
N GLN A 375 -9.84 -10.74 14.54
CA GLN A 375 -8.75 -9.86 14.10
C GLN A 375 -8.66 -8.57 14.93
N ALA A 376 -9.44 -8.48 16.02
CA ALA A 376 -9.57 -7.28 16.85
C ALA A 376 -9.07 -7.52 18.27
N THR A 377 -8.30 -6.58 18.81
CA THR A 377 -8.00 -6.56 20.24
C THR A 377 -9.28 -6.37 21.05
N GLU A 378 -9.37 -6.99 22.22
CA GLU A 378 -10.59 -6.90 23.03
C GLU A 378 -10.96 -5.44 23.38
N ALA A 379 -9.95 -4.61 23.68
CA ALA A 379 -10.12 -3.18 23.93
C ALA A 379 -10.80 -2.42 22.77
N ALA A 380 -10.63 -2.86 21.52
CA ALA A 380 -11.28 -2.26 20.35
C ALA A 380 -12.77 -2.67 20.25
N CYS A 381 -13.09 -3.92 20.58
CA CYS A 381 -14.47 -4.41 20.60
C CYS A 381 -15.35 -3.67 21.62
N TRP A 382 -14.78 -3.24 22.75
CA TRP A 382 -15.51 -2.48 23.75
C TRP A 382 -16.03 -1.10 23.27
N ILE A 383 -15.47 -0.52 22.20
CA ILE A 383 -15.89 0.78 21.68
C ILE A 383 -17.38 0.78 21.27
N PRO A 384 -17.85 -0.09 20.35
CA PRO A 384 -19.28 -0.18 20.04
C PRO A 384 -20.09 -0.92 21.11
N LEU A 385 -19.52 -1.91 21.82
CA LEU A 385 -20.29 -2.79 22.73
C LEU A 385 -20.88 -2.06 23.93
N LEU A 386 -20.28 -0.96 24.38
CA LEU A 386 -20.83 -0.11 25.44
C LEU A 386 -22.11 0.67 25.04
N SER A 387 -22.45 0.70 23.74
CA SER A 387 -23.61 1.42 23.20
C SER A 387 -24.83 0.56 22.89
N VAL A 388 -24.75 -0.75 23.17
CA VAL A 388 -25.78 -1.76 22.84
C VAL A 388 -26.08 -2.69 24.01
N LYS A 389 -27.21 -3.40 23.93
CA LYS A 389 -27.63 -4.41 24.93
C LYS A 389 -27.37 -5.84 24.48
N ARG A 390 -27.04 -6.03 23.20
CA ARG A 390 -26.87 -7.32 22.53
C ARG A 390 -25.77 -7.26 21.47
N CYS A 391 -25.02 -8.34 21.29
CA CYS A 391 -24.06 -8.46 20.21
C CYS A 391 -24.05 -9.82 19.49
N ILE A 392 -23.68 -9.76 18.21
CA ILE A 392 -23.29 -10.92 17.39
C ILE A 392 -21.83 -10.72 17.01
N LEU A 393 -20.96 -11.63 17.44
CA LEU A 393 -19.54 -11.65 17.08
C LEU A 393 -19.33 -12.69 15.99
N ALA A 394 -18.86 -12.28 14.82
CA ALA A 394 -18.52 -13.17 13.72
C ALA A 394 -17.01 -13.14 13.48
N GLY A 395 -16.41 -14.31 13.30
CA GLY A 395 -14.97 -14.42 13.10
C GLY A 395 -14.49 -15.84 12.95
N ASP A 396 -13.18 -16.01 12.97
CA ASP A 396 -12.51 -17.30 13.03
C ASP A 396 -11.24 -17.18 13.86
N HIS A 397 -11.25 -17.79 15.04
CA HIS A 397 -10.14 -17.76 16.00
C HIS A 397 -8.96 -18.66 15.58
N ASN A 398 -9.14 -19.49 14.55
CA ASN A 398 -8.06 -20.30 13.98
C ASN A 398 -7.38 -19.62 12.77
N GLN A 399 -7.78 -18.39 12.44
CA GLN A 399 -7.08 -17.48 11.53
C GLN A 399 -6.32 -16.39 12.32
N LEU A 400 -5.59 -15.50 11.63
CA LEU A 400 -4.69 -14.53 12.24
C LEU A 400 -5.34 -13.70 13.38
N PRO A 401 -4.69 -13.59 14.55
CA PRO A 401 -5.07 -12.67 15.63
C PRO A 401 -4.83 -11.19 15.23
N PRO A 402 -5.23 -10.20 16.05
CA PRO A 402 -4.77 -8.82 15.86
C PRO A 402 -3.24 -8.73 15.82
N THR A 403 -2.71 -7.97 14.86
CA THR A 403 -1.28 -7.63 14.79
C THR A 403 -0.90 -6.75 16.00
N ILE A 404 0.16 -7.14 16.70
CA ILE A 404 0.70 -6.47 17.88
C ILE A 404 2.21 -6.38 17.69
N VAL A 405 2.77 -5.19 17.85
CA VAL A 405 4.19 -4.89 17.66
C VAL A 405 5.01 -5.38 18.85
N SER A 406 4.49 -5.17 20.06
CA SER A 406 5.16 -5.57 21.30
C SER A 406 4.90 -7.03 21.62
N ASP A 407 5.89 -7.84 21.30
CA ASP A 407 6.01 -9.26 21.66
C ASP A 407 5.70 -9.52 23.15
N LYS A 408 6.09 -8.58 24.02
CA LYS A 408 5.75 -8.59 25.46
C LYS A 408 4.25 -8.39 25.70
N ALA A 409 3.65 -7.36 25.12
CA ALA A 409 2.21 -7.10 25.30
C ALA A 409 1.35 -8.24 24.72
N ALA A 410 1.75 -8.82 23.59
CA ALA A 410 1.13 -9.99 23.00
C ALA A 410 1.12 -11.17 23.99
N LYS A 411 2.30 -11.56 24.51
CA LYS A 411 2.49 -12.67 25.47
C LYS A 411 1.77 -12.45 26.80
N GLU A 412 1.72 -11.21 27.30
CA GLU A 412 0.97 -10.88 28.52
C GLU A 412 -0.56 -10.85 28.33
N GLY A 413 -1.05 -10.96 27.09
CA GLY A 413 -2.45 -11.27 26.76
C GLY A 413 -3.18 -10.22 25.92
N LEU A 414 -2.49 -9.23 25.32
CA LEU A 414 -3.12 -8.29 24.38
C LEU A 414 -3.56 -8.98 23.08
N ALA A 415 -2.91 -10.08 22.72
CA ALA A 415 -3.24 -10.91 21.55
C ALA A 415 -4.54 -11.71 21.71
N ILE A 416 -5.02 -11.91 22.95
CA ILE A 416 -6.22 -12.68 23.22
C ILE A 416 -7.44 -11.82 22.84
N THR A 417 -8.20 -12.30 21.86
CA THR A 417 -9.39 -11.61 21.38
C THR A 417 -10.59 -11.84 22.28
N LEU A 418 -11.57 -10.93 22.18
CA LEU A 418 -12.86 -11.09 22.84
C LEU A 418 -13.52 -12.44 22.49
N MET A 419 -13.44 -12.84 21.21
CA MET A 419 -14.02 -14.08 20.73
C MET A 419 -13.39 -15.30 21.40
N GLU A 420 -12.07 -15.39 21.47
CA GLU A 420 -11.36 -16.50 22.13
C GLU A 420 -11.64 -16.56 23.63
N ARG A 421 -11.64 -15.41 24.31
CA ARG A 421 -11.92 -15.34 25.75
C ARG A 421 -13.33 -15.84 26.08
N LEU A 422 -14.32 -15.46 25.27
CA LEU A 422 -15.71 -15.90 25.43
C LEU A 422 -15.90 -17.37 25.07
N LEU A 423 -15.24 -17.87 24.02
CA LEU A 423 -15.26 -19.29 23.67
C LEU A 423 -14.64 -20.16 24.76
N LYS A 424 -13.56 -19.71 25.40
CA LYS A 424 -12.97 -20.39 26.57
C LYS A 424 -13.89 -20.37 27.80
N LEU A 425 -14.70 -19.33 27.96
CA LEU A 425 -15.61 -19.15 29.10
C LEU A 425 -16.92 -19.95 28.97
N TYR A 426 -17.50 -19.99 27.78
CA TYR A 426 -18.86 -20.51 27.54
C TYR A 426 -18.93 -21.71 26.57
N GLY A 427 -17.85 -22.00 25.85
CA GLY A 427 -17.79 -23.08 24.86
C GLY A 427 -18.88 -22.98 23.79
N ASP A 428 -19.46 -24.12 23.44
CA ASP A 428 -20.41 -24.23 22.33
C ASP A 428 -21.81 -23.68 22.63
N SER A 429 -22.11 -23.32 23.88
CA SER A 429 -23.41 -22.76 24.27
C SER A 429 -23.74 -21.44 23.55
N ILE A 430 -22.71 -20.64 23.26
CA ILE A 430 -22.81 -19.35 22.57
C ILE A 430 -22.33 -19.41 21.10
N LYS A 431 -21.85 -20.57 20.62
CA LYS A 431 -21.18 -20.73 19.32
C LYS A 431 -22.05 -21.51 18.33
N LYS A 432 -22.19 -20.98 17.11
CA LYS A 432 -22.54 -21.78 15.94
C LYS A 432 -21.44 -21.68 14.89
N MET A 433 -20.97 -22.84 14.44
CA MET A 433 -19.92 -22.98 13.44
C MET A 433 -20.54 -23.29 12.08
N LEU A 434 -20.09 -22.59 11.04
CA LEU A 434 -20.43 -22.90 9.66
C LEU A 434 -19.51 -24.02 9.14
N THR A 435 -20.09 -25.04 8.51
CA THR A 435 -19.37 -26.28 8.14
C THR A 435 -19.16 -26.44 6.63
N VAL A 436 -20.13 -26.06 5.79
CA VAL A 436 -20.02 -26.18 4.33
C VAL A 436 -19.24 -25.01 3.74
N GLN A 437 -18.18 -25.28 2.97
CA GLN A 437 -17.30 -24.29 2.34
C GLN A 437 -17.40 -24.30 0.81
N TYR A 438 -17.27 -23.11 0.22
CA TYR A 438 -17.52 -22.80 -1.21
C TYR A 438 -16.28 -22.22 -1.91
N ARG A 439 -15.07 -22.59 -1.48
CA ARG A 439 -13.79 -22.05 -1.98
C ARG A 439 -12.87 -23.14 -2.51
N MET A 440 -12.46 -24.03 -1.61
CA MET A 440 -11.32 -24.93 -1.78
C MET A 440 -11.74 -26.26 -2.42
N ASN A 441 -10.86 -26.81 -3.25
CA ASN A 441 -10.90 -28.22 -3.62
C ASN A 441 -10.82 -29.08 -2.33
N ASN A 442 -11.44 -30.26 -2.32
CA ASN A 442 -11.48 -31.11 -1.14
C ASN A 442 -10.07 -31.47 -0.62
N ALA A 443 -9.10 -31.69 -1.52
CA ALA A 443 -7.71 -31.97 -1.15
C ALA A 443 -7.05 -30.79 -0.42
N ILE A 444 -7.34 -29.54 -0.80
CA ILE A 444 -6.83 -28.34 -0.10
C ILE A 444 -7.57 -28.14 1.24
N MET A 445 -8.87 -28.44 1.29
CA MET A 445 -9.72 -28.25 2.47
C MET A 445 -9.45 -29.25 3.60
N GLN A 446 -9.12 -30.50 3.25
CA GLN A 446 -9.08 -31.60 4.21
C GLN A 446 -8.03 -31.39 5.31
N TRP A 447 -6.79 -31.02 4.97
CA TRP A 447 -5.75 -30.83 5.98
C TRP A 447 -6.09 -29.73 7.01
N PRO A 448 -6.53 -28.50 6.62
CA PRO A 448 -7.04 -27.52 7.57
C PRO A 448 -8.22 -28.04 8.38
N SER A 449 -9.16 -28.75 7.74
CA SER A 449 -10.35 -29.33 8.40
C SER A 449 -9.96 -30.21 9.58
N GLU A 450 -9.07 -31.18 9.34
CA GLU A 450 -8.61 -32.16 10.32
C GLU A 450 -7.84 -31.50 11.47
N HIS A 451 -6.89 -30.61 11.16
CA HIS A 451 -5.95 -30.08 12.15
C HIS A 451 -6.50 -28.89 12.97
N LEU A 452 -7.41 -28.09 12.41
CA LEU A 452 -7.87 -26.84 13.03
C LEU A 452 -9.39 -26.73 13.18
N TYR A 453 -10.17 -27.62 12.58
CA TYR A 453 -11.64 -27.52 12.58
C TYR A 453 -12.32 -28.84 12.96
N GLU A 454 -11.63 -29.71 13.70
CA GLU A 454 -12.14 -30.98 14.24
C GLU A 454 -12.74 -31.91 13.17
N ASN A 455 -12.21 -31.84 11.94
CA ASN A 455 -12.72 -32.45 10.72
C ASN A 455 -14.21 -32.15 10.40
N LYS A 456 -14.69 -30.96 10.78
CA LYS A 456 -16.10 -30.53 10.57
C LYS A 456 -16.34 -29.77 9.27
N LEU A 457 -15.31 -29.47 8.46
CA LEU A 457 -15.51 -28.79 7.18
C LEU A 457 -15.91 -29.77 6.08
N VAL A 458 -16.86 -29.36 5.25
CA VAL A 458 -17.35 -30.13 4.10
C VAL A 458 -17.26 -29.25 2.85
N ALA A 459 -16.65 -29.77 1.79
CA ALA A 459 -16.62 -29.08 0.50
C ALA A 459 -17.98 -29.20 -0.18
N ASP A 460 -18.55 -28.07 -0.62
CA ASP A 460 -19.74 -28.08 -1.46
C ASP A 460 -19.45 -28.78 -2.80
N GLU A 461 -20.44 -29.44 -3.39
CA GLU A 461 -20.30 -30.15 -4.68
C GLU A 461 -19.79 -29.24 -5.81
N SER A 462 -20.07 -27.94 -5.75
CA SER A 462 -19.56 -26.96 -6.72
C SER A 462 -18.06 -26.70 -6.65
N VAL A 463 -17.37 -27.12 -5.57
CA VAL A 463 -15.93 -26.89 -5.37
C VAL A 463 -15.13 -28.13 -5.03
N SER A 464 -15.75 -29.22 -4.57
CA SER A 464 -15.05 -30.40 -4.04
C SER A 464 -14.00 -31.01 -4.98
N SER A 465 -14.23 -30.98 -6.29
CA SER A 465 -13.38 -31.58 -7.33
C SER A 465 -12.84 -30.59 -8.36
N HIS A 466 -12.97 -29.28 -8.15
CA HIS A 466 -12.58 -28.31 -9.18
C HIS A 466 -11.06 -28.17 -9.32
N LEU A 467 -10.60 -27.96 -10.56
CA LEU A 467 -9.20 -27.89 -10.96
C LEU A 467 -8.99 -26.72 -11.93
N LEU A 468 -7.75 -26.34 -12.21
CA LEU A 468 -7.44 -25.19 -13.09
C LEU A 468 -7.80 -25.47 -14.55
N ASN A 469 -7.58 -26.69 -15.04
CA ASN A 469 -7.98 -27.12 -16.39
C ASN A 469 -9.51 -27.00 -16.64
N GLY A 470 -10.32 -26.92 -15.59
CA GLY A 470 -11.76 -26.65 -15.67
C GLY A 470 -12.13 -25.16 -15.83
N LEU A 471 -11.16 -24.25 -15.94
CA LEU A 471 -11.37 -22.83 -16.25
C LEU A 471 -11.35 -22.57 -17.76
N PRO A 472 -12.18 -21.63 -18.26
CA PRO A 472 -12.27 -21.37 -19.70
C PRO A 472 -10.96 -20.78 -20.25
N GLY A 473 -10.36 -21.48 -21.21
CA GLY A 473 -9.12 -21.05 -21.87
C GLY A 473 -7.83 -21.51 -21.18
N VAL A 474 -7.92 -22.34 -20.14
CA VAL A 474 -6.76 -22.96 -19.48
C VAL A 474 -6.47 -24.32 -20.12
N GLU A 475 -5.20 -24.57 -20.47
CA GLU A 475 -4.73 -25.83 -21.05
C GLU A 475 -4.67 -26.94 -20.00
N ASP A 476 -4.96 -28.18 -20.40
CA ASP A 476 -4.85 -29.36 -19.54
C ASP A 476 -3.42 -29.90 -19.55
N ASN A 477 -2.75 -29.87 -18.40
CA ASN A 477 -1.37 -30.32 -18.23
C ASN A 477 -1.04 -30.61 -16.75
N GLU A 478 0.16 -31.14 -16.50
CA GLU A 478 0.67 -31.54 -15.18
C GLU A 478 0.59 -30.45 -14.09
N ASN A 479 0.51 -29.16 -14.43
CA ASN A 479 0.34 -28.08 -13.43
C ASN A 479 -1.14 -27.70 -13.21
N THR A 480 -2.01 -27.95 -14.18
CA THR A 480 -3.42 -27.51 -14.16
C THR A 480 -4.41 -28.62 -13.80
N SER A 481 -4.00 -29.88 -13.91
CA SER A 481 -4.78 -31.07 -13.52
C SER A 481 -4.65 -31.45 -12.03
N ILE A 482 -3.83 -30.74 -11.24
CA ILE A 482 -3.55 -31.05 -9.82
C ILE A 482 -4.01 -29.94 -8.86
N PRO A 483 -4.56 -30.29 -7.67
CA PRO A 483 -4.96 -29.29 -6.67
C PRO A 483 -3.84 -28.92 -5.69
N LEU A 484 -2.86 -29.81 -5.50
CA LEU A 484 -1.75 -29.66 -4.57
C LEU A 484 -0.44 -29.99 -5.28
N LEU A 485 0.55 -29.10 -5.14
CA LEU A 485 1.91 -29.29 -5.62
C LEU A 485 2.89 -28.91 -4.52
N LEU A 486 3.82 -29.81 -4.19
CA LEU A 486 4.98 -29.53 -3.34
C LEU A 486 6.23 -29.49 -4.22
N ILE A 487 6.97 -28.38 -4.18
CA ILE A 487 8.31 -28.26 -4.77
C ILE A 487 9.30 -28.18 -3.62
N ASP A 488 9.91 -29.32 -3.29
CA ASP A 488 10.87 -29.43 -2.19
C ASP A 488 12.26 -28.94 -2.63
N THR A 489 12.82 -28.01 -1.86
CA THR A 489 14.16 -27.46 -2.05
C THR A 489 15.23 -28.12 -1.16
N ALA A 490 14.84 -29.07 -0.30
CA ALA A 490 15.76 -29.79 0.58
C ALA A 490 16.88 -30.46 -0.22
N GLY A 491 18.12 -30.28 0.24
CA GLY A 491 19.31 -30.83 -0.42
C GLY A 491 19.70 -30.18 -1.76
N CYS A 492 19.00 -29.12 -2.19
CA CYS A 492 19.28 -28.39 -3.44
C CYS A 492 20.12 -27.11 -3.23
N ASP A 493 20.69 -26.93 -2.03
CA ASP A 493 21.50 -25.77 -1.59
C ASP A 493 20.85 -24.38 -1.79
N LEU A 494 19.51 -24.33 -1.89
CA LEU A 494 18.71 -23.11 -1.99
C LEU A 494 18.48 -22.47 -0.60
N CYS A 495 19.57 -22.06 0.05
CA CYS A 495 19.58 -21.51 1.41
C CYS A 495 18.93 -20.12 1.51
N GLU A 496 18.48 -19.76 2.71
CA GLU A 496 18.04 -18.40 3.01
C GLU A 496 19.20 -17.37 3.03
N LEU A 497 18.90 -16.13 2.65
CA LEU A 497 19.86 -15.03 2.61
C LEU A 497 20.29 -14.61 4.02
N GLN A 498 21.60 -14.44 4.20
CA GLN A 498 22.18 -13.84 5.41
C GLN A 498 22.07 -12.31 5.33
N SER A 499 21.09 -11.74 6.03
CA SER A 499 20.91 -10.29 6.19
C SER A 499 21.50 -9.78 7.51
N GLU A 500 22.10 -8.59 7.51
CA GLU A 500 22.50 -7.87 8.74
C GLU A 500 21.27 -7.38 9.53
N ASP A 501 20.17 -7.08 8.83
CA ASP A 501 18.86 -6.79 9.41
C ASP A 501 18.13 -8.12 9.71
N ASP A 502 17.95 -8.47 10.99
CA ASP A 502 17.25 -9.71 11.40
C ASP A 502 15.71 -9.66 11.23
N GLU A 503 15.16 -8.48 10.92
CA GLU A 503 13.71 -8.21 10.81
C GLU A 503 13.02 -8.94 9.64
N SER A 504 13.75 -9.43 8.64
CA SER A 504 13.17 -10.16 7.50
C SER A 504 14.14 -11.11 6.83
N LYS A 505 13.62 -12.15 6.17
CA LYS A 505 14.39 -13.18 5.46
C LYS A 505 13.93 -13.29 4.00
N GLY A 506 14.81 -13.79 3.14
CA GLY A 506 14.55 -13.97 1.70
C GLY A 506 15.34 -15.16 1.17
N ASN A 507 14.92 -15.70 0.03
CA ASN A 507 15.51 -16.88 -0.59
C ASN A 507 15.40 -16.73 -2.12
N GLU A 508 16.54 -16.53 -2.79
CA GLU A 508 16.55 -16.31 -4.24
C GLU A 508 16.17 -17.55 -5.04
N GLY A 509 16.54 -18.73 -4.55
CA GLY A 509 16.18 -20.02 -5.16
C GLY A 509 14.68 -20.23 -5.19
N GLU A 510 14.02 -20.07 -4.04
CA GLU A 510 12.55 -20.11 -3.98
C GLU A 510 11.91 -19.02 -4.85
N ALA A 511 12.49 -17.81 -4.91
CA ALA A 511 11.94 -16.72 -5.72
C ALA A 511 11.99 -17.02 -7.24
N ASP A 512 13.00 -17.76 -7.72
CA ASP A 512 13.07 -18.22 -9.10
C ASP A 512 12.19 -19.44 -9.39
N LEU A 513 12.03 -20.37 -8.43
CA LEU A 513 11.03 -21.44 -8.53
C LEU A 513 9.60 -20.88 -8.62
N VAL A 514 9.27 -19.88 -7.78
CA VAL A 514 8.01 -19.12 -7.86
C VAL A 514 7.87 -18.48 -9.24
N ARG A 515 8.92 -17.78 -9.73
CA ARG A 515 8.89 -17.15 -11.06
C ARG A 515 8.59 -18.18 -12.14
N HIS A 516 9.27 -19.32 -12.13
CA HIS A 516 9.08 -20.37 -13.12
C HIS A 516 7.66 -20.94 -13.10
N HIS A 517 7.14 -21.32 -11.92
CA HIS A 517 5.80 -21.91 -11.80
C HIS A 517 4.70 -20.92 -12.21
N VAL A 518 4.80 -19.66 -11.79
CA VAL A 518 3.85 -18.60 -12.21
C VAL A 518 3.92 -18.37 -13.72
N GLU A 519 5.12 -18.32 -14.31
CA GLU A 519 5.27 -18.23 -15.78
C GLU A 519 4.71 -19.46 -16.50
N SER A 520 4.76 -20.65 -15.90
CA SER A 520 4.16 -21.88 -16.43
C SER A 520 2.63 -21.79 -16.44
N LEU A 521 2.02 -21.47 -15.30
CA LEU A 521 0.56 -21.31 -15.18
C LEU A 521 0.00 -20.27 -16.17
N ILE A 522 0.68 -19.12 -16.33
CA ILE A 522 0.27 -18.07 -17.28
C ILE A 522 0.42 -18.54 -18.74
N LYS A 523 1.47 -19.31 -19.08
CA LYS A 523 1.60 -19.92 -20.42
C LYS A 523 0.48 -20.91 -20.69
N SER A 524 0.02 -21.65 -19.67
CA SER A 524 -1.15 -22.54 -19.74
C SER A 524 -2.49 -21.81 -19.80
N GLY A 525 -2.52 -20.48 -20.00
CA GLY A 525 -3.76 -19.70 -20.18
C GLY A 525 -4.35 -19.07 -18.91
N MET A 526 -3.72 -19.23 -17.74
CA MET A 526 -4.19 -18.55 -16.52
C MET A 526 -4.01 -17.03 -16.62
N HIS A 527 -5.04 -16.27 -16.26
CA HIS A 527 -4.93 -14.81 -16.17
C HIS A 527 -4.10 -14.41 -14.93
N PRO A 528 -3.17 -13.42 -15.02
CA PRO A 528 -2.35 -13.02 -13.88
C PRO A 528 -3.15 -12.56 -12.66
N SER A 529 -4.35 -12.00 -12.85
CA SER A 529 -5.25 -11.61 -11.76
C SER A 529 -5.79 -12.79 -10.95
N ASP A 530 -5.76 -14.01 -11.49
CA ASP A 530 -6.37 -15.21 -10.88
C ASP A 530 -5.34 -16.07 -10.14
N ILE A 531 -4.09 -15.61 -10.14
CA ILE A 531 -2.96 -16.14 -9.39
C ILE A 531 -2.61 -15.13 -8.27
N ALA A 532 -2.15 -15.63 -7.13
CA ALA A 532 -1.35 -14.81 -6.22
C ALA A 532 -0.16 -15.59 -5.65
N VAL A 533 0.89 -14.84 -5.33
CA VAL A 533 2.04 -15.34 -4.58
C VAL A 533 1.95 -14.84 -3.15
N ILE A 534 2.07 -15.77 -2.21
CA ILE A 534 2.06 -15.52 -0.77
C ILE A 534 3.39 -15.98 -0.18
N THR A 535 3.93 -15.22 0.76
CA THR A 535 5.12 -15.59 1.53
C THR A 535 5.07 -14.93 2.92
N PRO A 536 5.69 -15.47 3.98
CA PRO A 536 5.64 -14.85 5.31
C PRO A 536 6.47 -13.57 5.41
N TYR A 537 7.51 -13.40 4.59
CA TYR A 537 8.55 -12.39 4.80
C TYR A 537 8.52 -11.26 3.75
N ASN A 538 8.61 -10.01 4.22
CA ASN A 538 8.56 -8.83 3.35
C ASN A 538 9.77 -8.74 2.39
N LEU A 539 10.97 -9.17 2.81
CA LEU A 539 12.12 -9.24 1.90
C LEU A 539 11.86 -10.22 0.75
N GLN A 540 11.24 -11.38 1.01
CA GLN A 540 10.85 -12.30 -0.05
C GLN A 540 9.76 -11.73 -0.97
N VAL A 541 8.78 -11.01 -0.42
CA VAL A 541 7.78 -10.28 -1.22
C VAL A 541 8.46 -9.35 -2.22
N ASP A 542 9.47 -8.59 -1.80
CA ASP A 542 10.15 -7.62 -2.66
C ASP A 542 11.12 -8.28 -3.65
N LEU A 543 11.78 -9.38 -3.27
CA LEU A 543 12.56 -10.23 -4.18
C LEU A 543 11.67 -10.75 -5.33
N ILE A 544 10.54 -11.40 -5.00
CA ILE A 544 9.62 -11.97 -5.99
C ILE A 544 9.01 -10.86 -6.88
N LYS A 545 8.63 -9.71 -6.31
CA LYS A 545 8.17 -8.54 -7.09
C LYS A 545 9.21 -8.07 -8.09
N SER A 546 10.50 -8.05 -7.73
CA SER A 546 11.57 -7.65 -8.65
C SER A 546 11.66 -8.55 -9.89
N ARG A 547 11.32 -9.84 -9.73
CA ARG A 547 11.36 -10.84 -10.80
C ARG A 547 10.08 -10.86 -11.67
N LEU A 548 8.91 -10.63 -11.08
CA LEU A 548 7.60 -10.82 -11.75
C LEU A 548 6.81 -9.54 -12.07
N SER A 549 6.82 -8.51 -11.20
CA SER A 549 5.88 -7.38 -11.32
C SER A 549 6.05 -6.53 -12.58
N SER A 550 7.25 -6.56 -13.18
CA SER A 550 7.55 -5.87 -14.44
C SER A 550 6.97 -6.57 -15.67
N LYS A 551 6.75 -7.88 -15.59
CA LYS A 551 6.10 -8.70 -16.63
C LYS A 551 4.59 -8.79 -16.42
N PHE A 552 4.16 -8.93 -15.17
CA PHE A 552 2.79 -9.23 -14.78
C PHE A 552 2.31 -8.25 -13.69
N PRO A 553 1.95 -7.00 -14.04
CA PRO A 553 1.58 -5.97 -13.05
C PRO A 553 0.27 -6.25 -12.32
N GLU A 554 -0.58 -7.15 -12.83
CA GLU A 554 -1.85 -7.56 -12.22
C GLU A 554 -1.70 -8.75 -11.25
N LEU A 555 -0.53 -9.41 -11.22
CA LEU A 555 -0.24 -10.50 -10.30
C LEU A 555 -0.12 -9.96 -8.86
N GLU A 556 -0.90 -10.52 -7.94
CA GLU A 556 -0.81 -10.12 -6.52
C GLU A 556 0.32 -10.88 -5.81
N ILE A 557 1.36 -10.14 -5.38
CA ILE A 557 2.47 -10.67 -4.57
C ILE A 557 2.43 -9.96 -3.21
N ARG A 558 2.14 -10.69 -2.12
CA ARG A 558 1.93 -10.12 -0.78
C ARG A 558 2.45 -11.01 0.35
N SER A 559 2.59 -10.41 1.53
CA SER A 559 2.69 -11.17 2.78
C SER A 559 1.36 -11.85 3.11
N VAL A 560 1.39 -12.90 3.94
CA VAL A 560 0.18 -13.61 4.40
C VAL A 560 -0.85 -12.66 5.00
N ASP A 561 -0.40 -11.85 5.97
CA ASP A 561 -1.19 -10.83 6.66
C ASP A 561 -1.75 -9.79 5.66
N GLY A 562 -0.96 -9.39 4.64
CA GLY A 562 -1.37 -8.49 3.57
C GLY A 562 -2.39 -9.07 2.57
N PHE A 563 -2.63 -10.39 2.60
CA PHE A 563 -3.56 -11.12 1.74
C PHE A 563 -4.85 -11.58 2.47
N GLN A 564 -5.02 -11.20 3.74
CA GLN A 564 -6.19 -11.56 4.54
C GLN A 564 -7.51 -11.10 3.88
N GLY A 565 -8.55 -11.93 3.98
CA GLY A 565 -9.87 -11.68 3.37
C GLY A 565 -9.94 -11.88 1.84
N ARG A 566 -8.81 -12.14 1.16
CA ARG A 566 -8.75 -12.44 -0.28
C ARG A 566 -8.81 -13.95 -0.55
N GLU A 567 -8.89 -14.31 -1.82
CA GLU A 567 -8.84 -15.66 -2.40
C GLU A 567 -8.47 -15.58 -3.89
N LYS A 568 -7.93 -16.66 -4.47
CA LYS A 568 -7.57 -16.78 -5.90
C LYS A 568 -7.79 -18.19 -6.42
N GLU A 569 -7.85 -18.34 -7.75
CA GLU A 569 -7.96 -19.66 -8.38
C GLU A 569 -6.70 -20.50 -8.11
N ALA A 570 -5.51 -19.89 -8.25
CA ALA A 570 -4.22 -20.48 -7.90
C ALA A 570 -3.47 -19.65 -6.85
N ILE A 571 -2.82 -20.32 -5.89
CA ILE A 571 -1.87 -19.73 -4.93
C ILE A 571 -0.53 -20.42 -5.05
N VAL A 572 0.55 -19.62 -5.04
CA VAL A 572 1.93 -20.10 -4.91
C VAL A 572 2.50 -19.58 -3.59
N LEU A 573 2.91 -20.49 -2.72
CA LEU A 573 3.39 -20.21 -1.37
C LEU A 573 4.90 -20.50 -1.27
N SER A 574 5.70 -19.49 -0.92
CA SER A 574 7.14 -19.61 -0.66
C SER A 574 7.39 -19.47 0.84
N LEU A 575 7.91 -20.53 1.49
CA LEU A 575 8.14 -20.57 2.94
C LEU A 575 9.48 -19.96 3.37
N VAL A 576 10.43 -19.77 2.44
CA VAL A 576 11.72 -19.06 2.56
C VAL A 576 12.77 -19.76 3.40
N ARG A 577 12.38 -20.32 4.55
CA ARG A 577 13.30 -20.82 5.58
C ARG A 577 13.99 -22.10 5.13
N SER A 578 15.32 -22.00 4.97
CA SER A 578 16.22 -23.09 4.64
C SER A 578 17.56 -22.85 5.33
N ASN A 579 17.79 -23.57 6.43
CA ASN A 579 18.96 -23.38 7.28
C ASN A 579 19.34 -24.65 8.05
N ASN A 580 20.63 -24.78 8.37
CA ASN A 580 21.19 -25.97 9.02
C ASN A 580 20.76 -26.19 10.49
N ILE A 581 20.04 -25.23 11.09
CA ILE A 581 19.62 -25.27 12.50
C ILE A 581 18.19 -25.82 12.63
N GLY A 582 17.42 -25.85 11.54
CA GLY A 582 16.00 -26.22 11.57
C GLY A 582 15.09 -25.11 12.15
N GLU A 583 15.55 -23.86 12.16
CA GLU A 583 14.78 -22.75 12.71
C GLU A 583 13.76 -22.25 11.68
N VAL A 584 12.48 -22.22 12.05
CA VAL A 584 11.38 -21.75 11.18
C VAL A 584 10.93 -20.31 11.48
N GLY A 585 11.34 -19.73 12.62
CA GLY A 585 11.03 -18.35 13.01
C GLY A 585 9.53 -18.01 12.92
N PHE A 586 9.22 -16.98 12.13
CA PHE A 586 7.86 -16.43 11.92
C PHE A 586 6.83 -17.41 11.32
N LEU A 587 7.28 -18.55 10.78
CA LEU A 587 6.42 -19.65 10.33
C LEU A 587 5.81 -20.49 11.47
N SER A 588 6.28 -20.35 12.71
CA SER A 588 5.79 -21.08 13.89
C SER A 588 4.37 -20.70 14.34
N GLU A 589 3.76 -19.70 13.73
CA GLU A 589 2.37 -19.31 13.97
C GLU A 589 1.43 -20.08 13.03
N ASP A 590 0.88 -21.20 13.53
CA ASP A 590 -0.02 -22.11 12.80
C ASP A 590 -1.17 -21.39 12.09
N ARG A 591 -1.74 -20.35 12.71
CA ARG A 591 -2.85 -19.57 12.14
C ARG A 591 -2.46 -18.82 10.88
N ARG A 592 -1.19 -18.42 10.75
CA ARG A 592 -0.64 -17.79 9.55
C ARG A 592 -0.55 -18.80 8.41
N ILE A 593 -0.09 -20.01 8.69
CA ILE A 593 -0.01 -21.10 7.71
C ILE A 593 -1.42 -21.50 7.23
N ASN A 594 -2.37 -21.67 8.15
CA ASN A 594 -3.79 -21.88 7.84
C ASN A 594 -4.33 -20.76 6.93
N VAL A 595 -4.08 -19.49 7.27
CA VAL A 595 -4.51 -18.37 6.43
C VAL A 595 -3.90 -18.47 5.04
N ALA A 596 -2.61 -18.77 4.89
CA ALA A 596 -1.94 -18.89 3.58
C ALA A 596 -2.53 -19.99 2.70
N ILE A 597 -2.64 -21.22 3.23
CA ILE A 597 -3.19 -22.41 2.54
C ILE A 597 -4.62 -22.14 2.07
N THR A 598 -5.46 -21.62 2.96
CA THR A 598 -6.91 -21.45 2.72
C THR A 598 -7.26 -20.25 1.82
N ARG A 599 -6.28 -19.61 1.18
CA ARG A 599 -6.51 -18.61 0.10
C ARG A 599 -6.74 -19.25 -1.27
N ALA A 600 -6.26 -20.48 -1.47
CA ALA A 600 -6.41 -21.20 -2.73
C ALA A 600 -7.86 -21.65 -2.94
N LYS A 601 -8.29 -21.66 -4.21
CA LYS A 601 -9.49 -22.39 -4.62
C LYS A 601 -9.09 -23.73 -5.22
N ARG A 602 -8.54 -23.71 -6.44
CA ARG A 602 -8.35 -24.87 -7.30
C ARG A 602 -6.96 -25.48 -7.19
N HIS A 603 -5.94 -24.64 -6.98
CA HIS A 603 -4.54 -25.07 -6.94
C HIS A 603 -3.74 -24.33 -5.88
N LEU A 604 -2.97 -25.08 -5.11
CA LEU A 604 -1.99 -24.59 -4.15
C LEU A 604 -0.63 -25.24 -4.45
N ALA A 605 0.34 -24.42 -4.86
CA ALA A 605 1.73 -24.81 -4.95
C ALA A 605 2.49 -24.32 -3.71
N VAL A 606 3.28 -25.18 -3.10
CA VAL A 606 4.10 -24.90 -1.92
C VAL A 606 5.56 -25.14 -2.30
N ILE A 607 6.40 -24.13 -2.06
CA ILE A 607 7.84 -24.17 -2.30
C ILE A 607 8.52 -23.98 -0.94
N CYS A 608 9.30 -24.96 -0.51
CA CYS A 608 9.97 -24.95 0.79
C CYS A 608 11.09 -26.00 0.89
N ASP A 609 11.99 -25.81 1.86
CA ASP A 609 12.94 -26.83 2.29
C ASP A 609 12.27 -27.76 3.32
N SER A 610 11.86 -28.95 2.89
CA SER A 610 11.18 -29.95 3.73
C SER A 610 11.97 -30.29 5.00
N LYS A 611 13.31 -30.35 4.92
CA LYS A 611 14.20 -30.65 6.03
C LYS A 611 14.19 -29.54 7.07
N THR A 612 14.19 -28.27 6.64
CA THR A 612 14.10 -27.15 7.59
C THR A 612 12.71 -27.05 8.21
N VAL A 613 11.64 -27.02 7.41
CA VAL A 613 10.28 -26.76 7.93
C VAL A 613 9.73 -27.90 8.78
N SER A 614 10.16 -29.15 8.56
CA SER A 614 9.71 -30.33 9.34
C SER A 614 10.20 -30.36 10.79
N HIS A 615 11.04 -29.41 11.22
CA HIS A 615 11.35 -29.21 12.64
C HIS A 615 10.16 -28.64 13.43
N HIS A 616 9.18 -28.04 12.75
CA HIS A 616 7.93 -27.59 13.36
C HIS A 616 6.81 -28.60 13.14
N GLY A 617 6.24 -29.16 14.21
CA GLY A 617 5.29 -30.27 14.13
C GLY A 617 4.07 -30.03 13.22
N PHE A 618 3.54 -28.80 13.21
CA PHE A 618 2.40 -28.42 12.36
C PHE A 618 2.77 -28.27 10.88
N LEU A 619 3.97 -27.74 10.58
CA LEU A 619 4.46 -27.66 9.19
C LEU A 619 4.82 -29.05 8.67
N LYS A 620 5.42 -29.87 9.52
CA LYS A 620 5.73 -31.27 9.22
C LYS A 620 4.47 -32.02 8.78
N SER A 621 3.37 -31.94 9.54
CA SER A 621 2.13 -32.63 9.16
C SER A 621 1.53 -32.11 7.85
N PHE A 622 1.77 -30.85 7.49
CA PHE A 622 1.37 -30.31 6.19
C PHE A 622 2.23 -30.81 5.03
N VAL A 623 3.55 -30.92 5.22
CA VAL A 623 4.47 -31.49 4.23
C VAL A 623 4.16 -32.97 4.01
N GLU A 624 4.05 -33.76 5.08
CA GLU A 624 3.65 -35.18 5.02
C GLU A 624 2.29 -35.36 4.31
N TYR A 625 1.33 -34.47 4.55
CA TYR A 625 0.04 -34.48 3.84
C TYR A 625 0.16 -34.14 2.35
N CYS A 626 1.01 -33.17 1.98
CA CYS A 626 1.29 -32.85 0.58
C CYS A 626 2.02 -33.98 -0.14
N GLU A 627 2.89 -34.72 0.56
CA GLU A 627 3.54 -35.93 0.06
C GLU A 627 2.55 -37.09 -0.16
N GLU A 628 1.53 -37.22 0.69
CA GLU A 628 0.53 -38.29 0.55
C GLU A 628 -0.57 -37.97 -0.48
N LYS A 629 -0.99 -36.69 -0.62
CA LYS A 629 -2.18 -36.29 -1.39
C LYS A 629 -1.92 -35.39 -2.59
N GLY A 630 -0.75 -34.78 -2.69
CA GLY A 630 -0.37 -33.87 -3.77
C GLY A 630 0.62 -34.49 -4.75
N GLU A 631 1.02 -33.71 -5.75
CA GLU A 631 2.20 -34.03 -6.54
C GLU A 631 3.45 -33.47 -5.86
N VAL A 632 4.53 -34.27 -5.79
CA VAL A 632 5.82 -33.85 -5.22
C VAL A 632 6.88 -33.78 -6.31
N ARG A 633 7.57 -32.64 -6.38
CA ARG A 633 8.72 -32.40 -7.25
C ARG A 633 9.88 -31.88 -6.42
N THR A 634 11.11 -32.21 -6.82
CA THR A 634 12.32 -31.64 -6.21
C THR A 634 12.83 -30.48 -7.05
N ALA A 635 13.42 -29.45 -6.42
CA ALA A 635 14.00 -28.31 -7.10
C ALA A 635 15.11 -28.68 -8.11
N PHE A 636 15.75 -29.85 -7.98
CA PHE A 636 16.65 -30.40 -9.01
C PHE A 636 15.99 -30.56 -10.39
N GLN A 637 14.66 -30.78 -10.45
CA GLN A 637 13.93 -30.87 -11.73
C GLN A 637 13.90 -29.52 -12.49
N TYR A 638 14.14 -28.41 -11.77
CA TYR A 638 14.08 -27.03 -12.27
C TYR A 638 15.45 -26.36 -12.36
N GLU A 639 16.55 -27.12 -12.17
CA GLU A 639 17.93 -26.60 -12.10
C GLU A 639 18.33 -25.82 -13.36
N LYS A 640 17.84 -26.21 -14.53
CA LYS A 640 18.13 -25.55 -15.82
C LYS A 640 17.42 -24.20 -15.95
N GLU A 641 16.31 -24.02 -15.24
CA GLU A 641 15.40 -22.88 -15.33
C GLU A 641 15.66 -21.82 -14.25
N ILE A 642 16.23 -22.23 -13.10
CA ILE A 642 16.65 -21.35 -12.00
C ILE A 642 18.14 -21.01 -12.05
N GLY A 643 18.98 -21.89 -12.58
CA GLY A 643 20.44 -21.73 -12.62
C GLY A 643 21.15 -22.28 -11.37
N HIS A 644 22.47 -22.12 -11.28
CA HIS A 644 23.24 -22.52 -10.11
C HIS A 644 23.36 -21.38 -9.09
N TYR A 645 22.97 -21.66 -7.85
CA TYR A 645 23.28 -20.81 -6.70
C TYR A 645 24.63 -21.24 -6.11
N PRO A 646 25.48 -20.30 -5.68
CA PRO A 646 26.79 -20.64 -5.13
C PRO A 646 26.61 -21.41 -3.82
N THR A 647 27.13 -22.65 -3.79
CA THR A 647 27.16 -23.46 -2.57
C THR A 647 27.88 -22.69 -1.47
N LEU A 648 27.17 -22.37 -0.38
CA LEU A 648 27.82 -21.93 0.85
C LEU A 648 28.65 -23.09 1.37
N ALA A 649 29.93 -23.10 1.00
CA ALA A 649 30.84 -24.19 1.34
C ALA A 649 30.78 -24.45 2.85
N PRO A 650 30.55 -25.71 3.29
CA PRO A 650 30.57 -26.00 4.72
C PRO A 650 31.92 -25.57 5.27
N ASN A 651 31.89 -24.71 6.29
CA ASN A 651 33.09 -24.18 6.92
C ASN A 651 34.05 -25.34 7.19
N LYS A 652 35.19 -25.35 6.51
CA LYS A 652 36.23 -26.35 6.73
C LYS A 652 36.63 -26.25 8.19
N VAL A 653 36.23 -27.23 8.99
CA VAL A 653 36.84 -27.47 10.29
C VAL A 653 38.32 -27.64 10.02
N VAL A 654 39.11 -26.65 10.43
CA VAL A 654 40.56 -26.67 10.23
C VAL A 654 41.11 -27.72 11.17
N GLU A 655 41.25 -28.95 10.65
CA GLU A 655 42.15 -29.93 11.22
C GLU A 655 43.54 -29.29 11.29
N LYS A 656 43.96 -28.90 12.50
CA LYS A 656 45.32 -28.47 12.77
C LYS A 656 46.24 -29.66 12.52
N LYS A 657 46.81 -29.73 11.31
CA LYS A 657 47.96 -30.58 11.04
C LYS A 657 49.14 -30.05 11.83
N GLU A 658 49.41 -30.68 12.98
CA GLU A 658 50.62 -30.44 13.73
C GLU A 658 51.85 -30.77 12.86
N GLY A 659 52.79 -29.83 12.81
CA GLY A 659 54.03 -30.01 12.07
C GLY A 659 54.94 -31.03 12.75
N ASN A 660 55.55 -31.91 11.95
CA ASN A 660 56.52 -32.92 12.39
C ASN A 660 57.54 -32.37 13.41
N LYS A 661 57.57 -32.95 14.61
CA LYS A 661 58.80 -33.11 15.39
C LYS A 661 59.13 -34.59 15.55
N SER A 662 60.42 -34.89 15.47
CA SER A 662 60.97 -36.22 15.29
C SER A 662 60.80 -37.15 16.50
N GLY A 663 60.16 -38.30 16.25
CA GLY A 663 60.47 -39.63 16.78
C GLY A 663 60.75 -39.83 18.27
N GLN A 664 59.96 -40.73 18.89
CA GLN A 664 60.46 -42.04 19.33
C GLN A 664 59.32 -43.02 19.66
N LYS A 665 59.66 -44.31 19.79
CA LYS A 665 58.72 -45.45 19.85
C LYS A 665 58.17 -45.69 21.26
N LYS A 666 56.88 -46.05 21.41
CA LYS A 666 56.41 -47.41 21.81
C LYS A 666 54.87 -47.50 22.03
N LYS A 667 54.38 -48.74 22.07
CA LYS A 667 52.97 -49.17 22.15
C LYS A 667 52.45 -49.29 23.62
N PRO A 668 51.15 -49.55 23.86
CA PRO A 668 50.40 -48.94 24.96
C PRO A 668 50.28 -49.80 26.24
N ILE A 669 49.74 -49.19 27.30
CA ILE A 669 49.24 -49.87 28.51
C ILE A 669 47.82 -49.38 28.83
N LYS A 670 46.90 -50.32 29.04
CA LYS A 670 45.54 -50.08 29.59
C LYS A 670 45.56 -50.05 31.13
N LYS A 671 44.64 -49.28 31.72
CA LYS A 671 43.79 -49.55 32.91
C LYS A 671 43.07 -48.22 33.26
N GLU A 672 41.76 -48.13 33.48
CA GLU A 672 40.97 -48.69 34.61
C GLU A 672 41.57 -48.29 35.98
N HIS A 673 40.84 -47.83 36.99
CA HIS A 673 39.40 -47.84 37.27
C HIS A 673 39.12 -46.80 38.40
N THR A 674 37.84 -46.61 38.81
CA THR A 674 37.41 -46.15 40.18
C THR A 674 37.76 -44.71 40.63
N ASP A 675 37.02 -44.01 41.51
CA ASP A 675 35.72 -44.26 42.17
C ASP A 675 35.10 -42.95 42.72
N ARG A 676 33.80 -43.00 43.09
CA ARG A 676 33.09 -42.38 44.26
C ARG A 676 33.54 -41.01 44.86
N ALA A 677 32.67 -40.12 45.39
CA ALA A 677 31.21 -40.11 45.57
C ALA A 677 30.68 -38.76 46.16
N THR A 678 29.34 -38.64 46.22
CA THR A 678 28.50 -37.93 47.24
C THR A 678 28.43 -36.39 47.37
N ASN A 679 27.18 -35.92 47.19
CA ASN A 679 26.37 -35.05 48.08
C ASN A 679 26.28 -33.50 47.93
N ILE A 680 25.12 -33.07 47.38
CA ILE A 680 24.10 -32.18 48.00
C ILE A 680 24.53 -30.77 48.48
N LYS A 681 24.05 -29.67 47.82
CA LYS A 681 22.82 -28.89 48.18
C LYS A 681 22.52 -27.72 47.21
N LYS A 682 21.46 -26.94 47.47
CA LYS A 682 20.79 -25.98 46.56
C LYS A 682 21.30 -24.52 46.61
N VAL A 683 20.96 -23.78 45.54
CA VAL A 683 21.04 -22.33 45.19
C VAL A 683 20.56 -21.37 46.30
N PRO A 684 21.19 -20.18 46.49
CA PRO A 684 20.80 -18.86 45.90
C PRO A 684 22.00 -18.17 45.18
N ASP A 685 21.91 -17.41 44.08
CA ASP A 685 21.27 -16.09 43.84
C ASP A 685 21.88 -14.93 44.67
N TYR A 686 22.18 -13.70 44.19
CA TYR A 686 21.78 -12.95 42.97
C TYR A 686 22.82 -11.90 42.49
N LEU A 687 22.75 -11.52 41.19
CA LEU A 687 23.28 -10.31 40.49
C LEU A 687 24.71 -9.74 40.78
N ARG A 688 25.63 -9.84 39.79
CA ARG A 688 26.24 -8.64 39.11
C ARG A 688 27.17 -8.95 37.91
N ASN A 689 27.07 -8.08 36.90
CA ASN A 689 27.72 -8.01 35.57
C ASN A 689 29.24 -8.27 35.46
N ALA A 690 29.63 -9.08 34.45
CA ALA A 690 30.67 -8.81 33.43
C ALA A 690 30.65 -10.01 32.43
N SER A 691 30.27 -9.89 31.15
CA SER A 691 30.83 -9.12 30.01
C SER A 691 31.75 -9.96 29.09
N LYS A 692 31.29 -10.23 27.85
CA LYS A 692 32.06 -10.56 26.62
C LYS A 692 32.84 -11.90 26.64
N ASP A 693 33.02 -12.68 25.58
CA ASP A 693 33.42 -12.39 24.19
C ASP A 693 32.94 -13.51 23.22
N VAL A 694 32.45 -13.16 22.02
CA VAL A 694 32.93 -13.64 20.68
C VAL A 694 32.24 -12.77 19.59
N PRO A 695 32.94 -11.76 19.05
CA PRO A 695 32.77 -11.37 17.64
C PRO A 695 34.11 -11.15 16.91
N LEU A 696 35.22 -11.60 17.51
CA LEU A 696 36.60 -11.24 17.15
C LEU A 696 37.14 -11.82 15.81
N ALA A 697 36.41 -12.70 15.13
CA ALA A 697 36.94 -13.33 13.90
C ALA A 697 36.91 -12.36 12.69
N MET A 698 35.74 -11.78 12.39
CA MET A 698 35.56 -10.93 11.20
C MET A 698 36.12 -9.51 11.38
N GLU A 699 36.09 -8.95 12.60
CA GLU A 699 36.76 -7.66 12.87
C GLU A 699 38.28 -7.73 12.68
N ASN A 700 38.91 -8.86 13.03
CA ASN A 700 40.35 -9.04 12.86
C ASN A 700 40.74 -9.16 11.38
N GLU A 701 39.97 -9.91 10.58
CA GLU A 701 40.23 -10.05 9.14
C GLU A 701 40.05 -8.72 8.40
N LYS A 702 39.01 -7.94 8.76
CA LYS A 702 38.82 -6.57 8.25
C LYS A 702 39.98 -5.64 8.63
N ARG A 703 40.42 -5.63 9.91
CA ARG A 703 41.55 -4.81 10.36
C ARG A 703 42.84 -5.15 9.62
N LEU A 704 43.17 -6.43 9.46
CA LEU A 704 44.36 -6.88 8.72
C LEU A 704 44.36 -6.40 7.26
N VAL A 705 43.18 -6.34 6.61
CA VAL A 705 43.04 -5.79 5.26
C VAL A 705 43.18 -4.26 5.24
N GLU A 706 42.56 -3.56 6.18
CA GLU A 706 42.68 -2.10 6.33
C GLU A 706 44.12 -1.66 6.63
N GLU A 707 44.80 -2.31 7.57
CA GLU A 707 46.22 -2.06 7.91
C GLU A 707 47.13 -2.27 6.70
N LYS A 708 46.96 -3.39 5.98
CA LYS A 708 47.73 -3.71 4.77
C LYS A 708 47.60 -2.65 3.68
N PHE A 709 46.37 -2.18 3.39
CA PHE A 709 46.17 -1.15 2.37
C PHE A 709 46.56 0.25 2.87
N THR A 710 46.43 0.52 4.17
CA THR A 710 46.91 1.78 4.78
C THR A 710 48.41 1.90 4.57
N GLN A 711 49.18 0.86 4.94
CA GLN A 711 50.64 0.86 4.77
C GLN A 711 51.06 1.08 3.30
N ILE A 712 50.42 0.41 2.34
CA ILE A 712 50.72 0.58 0.90
C ILE A 712 50.43 2.02 0.42
N ILE A 713 49.36 2.64 0.91
CA ILE A 713 48.96 3.99 0.48
C ILE A 713 49.81 5.06 1.18
N GLU A 714 50.24 4.84 2.42
CA GLU A 714 51.20 5.68 3.14
C GLU A 714 52.62 5.60 2.54
N GLU A 715 53.13 4.40 2.25
CA GLU A 715 54.39 4.22 1.51
C GLU A 715 54.34 4.88 0.12
N PHE A 716 53.19 4.82 -0.57
CA PHE A 716 52.99 5.60 -1.79
C PHE A 716 53.01 7.11 -1.53
N LYS A 717 52.32 7.59 -0.49
CA LYS A 717 52.23 9.01 -0.11
C LYS A 717 53.58 9.63 0.23
N ASP A 718 54.50 8.85 0.78
CA ASP A 718 55.84 9.32 1.16
C ASP A 718 56.92 9.04 0.09
N GLY A 719 56.71 8.07 -0.81
CA GLY A 719 57.65 7.75 -1.90
C GLY A 719 57.65 8.74 -3.09
N GLU A 720 58.59 8.62 -4.04
CA GLU A 720 58.73 9.58 -5.15
C GLU A 720 57.76 9.39 -6.33
N LYS A 721 56.93 8.34 -6.33
CA LYS A 721 56.04 8.00 -7.46
C LYS A 721 54.83 8.94 -7.54
N ALA A 722 54.53 9.43 -8.74
CA ALA A 722 53.38 10.34 -8.99
C ALA A 722 52.02 9.62 -9.04
N SER A 723 52.00 8.35 -9.45
CA SER A 723 50.80 7.49 -9.44
C SER A 723 51.14 6.04 -9.05
N TYR A 724 50.14 5.32 -8.55
CA TYR A 724 50.22 3.89 -8.25
C TYR A 724 48.94 3.19 -8.71
N LEU A 725 49.09 2.08 -9.43
CA LEU A 725 47.99 1.30 -9.99
C LEU A 725 47.86 -0.02 -9.24
N PHE A 726 46.69 -0.25 -8.64
CA PHE A 726 46.38 -1.50 -7.95
C PHE A 726 46.00 -2.62 -8.94
N PRO A 727 46.30 -3.91 -8.62
CA PRO A 727 45.91 -5.04 -9.44
C PRO A 727 44.40 -5.12 -9.69
N THR A 728 44.01 -5.63 -10.87
CA THR A 728 42.59 -5.88 -11.20
C THR A 728 41.96 -6.95 -10.30
N SER A 729 42.77 -7.84 -9.72
CA SER A 729 42.35 -8.94 -8.84
C SER A 729 41.80 -8.52 -7.47
N LEU A 730 41.76 -7.23 -7.13
CA LEU A 730 41.14 -6.75 -5.90
C LEU A 730 39.64 -7.04 -5.87
N THR A 731 39.14 -7.56 -4.74
CA THR A 731 37.70 -7.74 -4.49
C THR A 731 36.96 -6.39 -4.38
N ALA A 732 35.64 -6.41 -4.50
CA ALA A 732 34.82 -5.20 -4.33
C ALA A 732 34.99 -4.55 -2.93
N PHE A 733 35.28 -5.36 -1.91
CA PHE A 733 35.52 -4.90 -0.54
C PHE A 733 36.89 -4.20 -0.40
N GLU A 734 37.97 -4.82 -0.88
CA GLU A 734 39.31 -4.21 -0.86
C GLU A 734 39.36 -2.93 -1.71
N ARG A 735 38.68 -2.92 -2.87
CA ARG A 735 38.53 -1.72 -3.71
C ARG A 735 37.85 -0.57 -2.97
N ARG A 736 36.88 -0.87 -2.11
CA ARG A 736 36.21 0.14 -1.26
C ARG A 736 37.17 0.70 -0.21
N ILE A 737 37.90 -0.18 0.49
CA ILE A 737 38.90 0.21 1.51
C ILE A 737 39.99 1.11 0.89
N VAL A 738 40.52 0.76 -0.28
CA VAL A 738 41.50 1.59 -1.00
C VAL A 738 40.94 2.98 -1.33
N HIS A 739 39.66 3.08 -1.73
CA HIS A 739 39.01 4.37 -1.95
C HIS A 739 38.86 5.17 -0.64
N GLU A 740 38.33 4.57 0.44
CA GLU A 740 38.11 5.24 1.73
C GLU A 740 39.43 5.75 2.35
N ILE A 741 40.50 4.95 2.32
CA ILE A 741 41.84 5.36 2.80
C ILE A 741 42.44 6.47 1.92
N SER A 742 42.32 6.36 0.60
CA SER A 742 42.84 7.38 -0.33
C SER A 742 42.13 8.72 -0.17
N GLU A 743 40.81 8.70 0.05
CA GLU A 743 40.00 9.89 0.35
C GLU A 743 40.42 10.52 1.68
N MET A 744 40.58 9.73 2.75
CA MET A 744 41.09 10.20 4.04
C MET A 744 42.49 10.83 3.96
N LEU A 745 43.39 10.25 3.15
CA LEU A 745 44.77 10.73 3.02
C LEU A 745 44.95 11.87 2.00
N GLY A 746 43.88 12.29 1.32
CA GLY A 746 43.87 13.42 0.38
C GLY A 746 44.48 13.11 -0.98
N LEU A 747 44.37 11.86 -1.47
CA LEU A 747 44.90 11.41 -2.75
C LEU A 747 43.78 11.30 -3.80
N ILE A 748 44.10 11.63 -5.06
CA ILE A 748 43.16 11.47 -6.18
C ILE A 748 43.04 9.97 -6.50
N HIS A 749 41.85 9.39 -6.36
CA HIS A 749 41.60 7.98 -6.63
C HIS A 749 40.62 7.77 -7.81
N ILE A 750 41.01 6.99 -8.82
CA ILE A 750 40.21 6.77 -10.03
C ILE A 750 40.07 5.27 -10.31
N SER A 751 38.85 4.76 -10.29
CA SER A 751 38.53 3.44 -10.86
C SER A 751 38.47 3.55 -12.38
N THR A 752 39.16 2.69 -13.12
CA THR A 752 39.02 2.56 -14.59
C THR A 752 38.77 1.10 -14.99
N GLY A 753 38.08 0.89 -16.12
CA GLY A 753 37.67 -0.43 -16.61
C GLY A 753 36.30 -0.93 -16.09
N GLU A 754 35.75 -1.93 -16.79
CA GLU A 754 34.49 -2.61 -16.45
C GLU A 754 34.74 -4.10 -16.17
N GLY A 755 33.91 -4.70 -15.30
CA GLY A 755 33.99 -6.12 -14.94
C GLY A 755 35.33 -6.51 -14.30
N GLU A 756 35.91 -7.61 -14.77
CA GLU A 756 37.18 -8.18 -14.28
C GLU A 756 38.40 -7.32 -14.64
N ASN A 757 38.29 -6.44 -15.64
CA ASN A 757 39.35 -5.52 -16.05
C ASN A 757 39.39 -4.21 -15.23
N ARG A 758 38.63 -4.12 -14.14
CA ARG A 758 38.54 -2.91 -13.32
C ARG A 758 39.70 -2.81 -12.33
N CYS A 759 40.49 -1.73 -12.44
CA CYS A 759 41.59 -1.38 -11.54
C CYS A 759 41.39 -0.01 -10.89
N ILE A 760 42.14 0.28 -9.84
CA ILE A 760 42.16 1.59 -9.16
C ILE A 760 43.54 2.21 -9.33
N GLU A 761 43.59 3.46 -9.77
CA GLU A 761 44.80 4.28 -9.80
C GLU A 761 44.70 5.38 -8.74
N ILE A 762 45.76 5.58 -7.94
CA ILE A 762 45.88 6.67 -6.96
C ILE A 762 46.99 7.65 -7.39
N LYS A 763 46.79 8.95 -7.18
CA LYS A 763 47.72 10.03 -7.58
C LYS A 763 47.87 11.09 -6.50
N LYS A 764 49.05 11.71 -6.45
CA LYS A 764 49.33 12.85 -5.55
C LYS A 764 48.85 14.16 -6.13
N HIS A 765 48.42 15.08 -5.26
CA HIS A 765 48.12 16.46 -5.65
C HIS A 765 49.41 17.27 -5.88
N GLY A 766 49.92 17.24 -7.13
CA GLY A 766 50.81 18.28 -7.66
C GLY A 766 52.30 17.98 -7.69
N SER A 767 52.78 17.42 -8.80
CA SER A 767 54.16 17.60 -9.27
C SER A 767 54.15 18.08 -10.74
N THR A 768 54.30 19.39 -10.93
CA THR A 768 54.52 20.03 -12.24
C THR A 768 55.72 20.96 -12.16
N GLN A 769 56.80 20.62 -12.87
CA GLN A 769 57.97 21.42 -13.26
C GLN A 769 58.88 20.49 -14.13
N SER A 770 59.66 20.93 -15.12
CA SER A 770 59.89 22.27 -15.71
C SER A 770 60.63 22.17 -17.07
N THR A 771 61.04 23.36 -17.56
CA THR A 771 62.04 23.75 -18.60
C THR A 771 61.42 24.30 -19.88
N SER A 772 61.85 25.44 -20.46
CA SER A 772 62.86 26.49 -20.14
C SER A 772 62.50 27.75 -20.99
N SER A 773 63.03 28.98 -20.88
CA SER A 773 64.04 29.65 -20.03
C SER A 773 63.92 31.18 -20.19
N GLU A 774 64.08 31.89 -19.08
CA GLU A 774 64.67 33.23 -18.84
C GLU A 774 64.32 34.53 -19.64
N PRO A 775 64.44 35.72 -18.99
CA PRO A 775 64.07 37.03 -19.55
C PRO A 775 65.27 37.97 -19.79
N LEU A 776 65.06 39.09 -20.47
CA LEU A 776 65.78 40.36 -20.23
C LEU A 776 65.04 41.55 -20.87
N THR A 777 65.28 42.73 -20.30
CA THR A 777 64.58 44.00 -20.54
C THR A 777 65.21 44.86 -21.62
N THR A 778 64.38 45.59 -22.37
CA THR A 778 64.47 47.07 -22.54
C THR A 778 63.20 47.60 -23.22
N ASP A 779 62.88 48.86 -22.96
CA ASP A 779 61.81 49.69 -23.54
C ASP A 779 61.92 49.82 -25.09
N ASP A 780 60.91 50.26 -25.87
CA ASP A 780 59.99 51.38 -25.61
C ASP A 780 58.65 51.32 -26.37
N GLU A 781 57.70 52.19 -25.97
CA GLU A 781 56.43 52.62 -26.61
C GLU A 781 55.38 51.55 -27.02
N MET A 782 54.09 51.59 -26.64
CA MET A 782 53.27 52.65 -26.04
C MET A 782 51.86 52.11 -25.66
N THR A 783 51.17 52.84 -24.79
CA THR A 783 49.73 52.79 -24.41
C THR A 783 49.24 51.65 -23.52
N ARG A 784 48.51 52.07 -22.48
CA ARG A 784 48.24 51.32 -21.25
C ARG A 784 46.77 51.52 -20.85
N LEU A 785 46.27 50.55 -20.08
CA LEU A 785 45.18 50.64 -19.09
C LEU A 785 43.71 50.67 -19.55
N LYS A 786 43.01 49.63 -19.06
CA LYS A 786 41.79 49.65 -18.25
C LYS A 786 40.70 50.67 -18.57
N ASN A 787 39.48 50.17 -18.74
CA ASN A 787 38.27 50.88 -18.31
C ASN A 787 37.51 50.07 -17.28
N ASN A 788 37.19 50.72 -16.17
CA ASN A 788 36.04 50.39 -15.32
C ASN A 788 35.28 51.72 -15.13
N SER A 789 34.00 51.73 -15.52
CA SER A 789 32.94 52.63 -15.02
C SER A 789 33.12 54.15 -15.09
N ILE A 790 32.28 54.84 -15.89
CA ILE A 790 31.17 55.71 -15.41
C ILE A 790 30.41 56.34 -16.60
N GLU A 791 29.18 56.74 -16.30
CA GLU A 791 28.12 57.35 -17.12
C GLU A 791 28.52 58.50 -18.07
N ALA A 792 27.76 58.64 -19.18
CA ALA A 792 27.40 59.94 -19.76
C ALA A 792 26.04 59.86 -20.51
N LYS A 793 25.36 61.00 -20.63
CA LYS A 793 23.93 61.13 -21.01
C LYS A 793 23.73 62.07 -22.20
N ILE A 794 22.79 61.71 -23.10
CA ILE A 794 21.87 62.59 -23.86
C ILE A 794 22.54 63.47 -24.96
N PRO A 795 21.95 63.54 -26.17
CA PRO A 795 21.07 64.68 -26.52
C PRO A 795 19.68 64.25 -27.02
N GLU A 796 18.64 64.90 -26.50
CA GLU A 796 17.32 64.95 -27.14
C GLU A 796 17.28 66.12 -28.13
N VAL A 797 16.77 65.89 -29.35
CA VAL A 797 16.09 66.96 -30.12
C VAL A 797 14.84 66.39 -30.79
N THR A 798 13.78 67.19 -30.71
CA THR A 798 12.41 66.92 -31.14
C THR A 798 12.21 66.91 -32.67
N LYS A 799 11.22 66.13 -33.17
CA LYS A 799 9.96 66.70 -33.74
C LYS A 799 8.97 65.66 -34.30
N SER A 800 7.72 66.08 -34.30
CA SER A 800 6.50 65.41 -34.77
C SER A 800 6.38 65.24 -36.30
N LYS A 801 5.59 64.25 -36.74
CA LYS A 801 4.36 64.42 -37.58
C LYS A 801 3.80 63.10 -38.13
N GLY A 802 2.47 63.06 -38.33
CA GLY A 802 1.90 62.66 -39.63
C GLY A 802 1.56 61.19 -39.91
N ALA A 803 0.36 60.80 -39.48
CA ALA A 803 -0.60 59.86 -40.08
C ALA A 803 -0.34 59.16 -41.45
N GLU A 804 -0.70 57.86 -41.47
CA GLU A 804 -1.51 57.15 -42.52
C GLU A 804 -0.93 56.84 -43.93
N PRO A 805 -1.56 55.91 -44.73
CA PRO A 805 -2.30 54.67 -44.39
C PRO A 805 -2.05 53.47 -45.36
N LYS A 806 -2.76 52.33 -45.12
CA LYS A 806 -3.04 51.20 -46.07
C LYS A 806 -1.84 50.27 -46.39
N LYS A 807 -1.98 48.95 -46.65
CA LYS A 807 -3.17 48.08 -46.92
C LYS A 807 -2.87 46.60 -46.59
N GLN A 808 -3.91 45.86 -46.19
CA GLN A 808 -4.16 44.41 -46.39
C GLN A 808 -3.13 43.36 -45.90
N ALA A 809 -3.50 42.67 -44.81
CA ALA A 809 -3.05 41.30 -44.51
C ALA A 809 -4.27 40.40 -44.27
N THR A 810 -4.45 39.37 -45.11
CA THR A 810 -5.54 38.39 -45.02
C THR A 810 -5.27 37.35 -43.93
N LYS A 811 -6.00 37.43 -42.81
CA LYS A 811 -5.99 36.39 -41.77
C LYS A 811 -6.92 35.23 -42.12
N VAL A 812 -6.36 34.04 -42.33
CA VAL A 812 -7.13 32.78 -42.19
C VAL A 812 -7.31 32.51 -40.69
N LYS A 813 -8.56 32.43 -40.23
CA LYS A 813 -8.90 32.21 -38.81
C LYS A 813 -8.92 30.71 -38.50
N ALA A 814 -8.30 30.31 -37.39
CA ALA A 814 -8.55 28.99 -36.79
C ALA A 814 -10.01 28.92 -36.28
N ALA A 815 -10.73 27.87 -36.68
CA ALA A 815 -12.13 27.68 -36.32
C ALA A 815 -12.25 26.96 -34.96
N LYS A 816 -13.00 27.54 -34.02
CA LYS A 816 -13.52 26.80 -32.85
C LYS A 816 -14.68 25.90 -33.31
N PRO A 817 -14.89 24.71 -32.70
CA PRO A 817 -16.05 23.88 -33.00
C PRO A 817 -17.32 24.64 -32.60
N LYS A 818 -18.26 24.82 -33.54
CA LYS A 818 -19.58 25.38 -33.24
C LYS A 818 -20.45 24.27 -32.65
N GLN A 819 -21.06 24.54 -31.49
CA GLN A 819 -22.19 23.72 -31.04
C GLN A 819 -23.38 23.96 -31.98
N LYS A 820 -24.12 22.89 -32.28
CA LYS A 820 -25.33 22.91 -33.10
C LYS A 820 -26.45 23.57 -32.31
N VAL A 821 -26.58 24.90 -32.42
CA VAL A 821 -27.64 25.67 -31.76
C VAL A 821 -28.98 25.27 -32.36
N LEU A 822 -29.86 24.69 -31.53
CA LEU A 822 -31.25 24.43 -31.88
C LEU A 822 -31.94 25.77 -32.16
N LYS A 823 -32.23 26.05 -33.44
CA LYS A 823 -33.18 27.10 -33.81
C LYS A 823 -34.59 26.58 -33.50
N LEU A 824 -35.06 26.85 -32.30
CA LEU A 824 -36.49 26.83 -31.99
C LEU A 824 -37.18 27.79 -32.95
N LYS A 825 -38.33 27.38 -33.52
CA LYS A 825 -39.22 28.33 -34.18
C LYS A 825 -39.97 29.08 -33.09
N GLU A 826 -40.16 30.38 -33.27
CA GLU A 826 -41.08 31.15 -32.44
C GLU A 826 -42.51 30.63 -32.68
N SER A 827 -43.01 29.90 -31.68
CA SER A 827 -44.39 29.46 -31.54
C SER A 827 -44.72 29.52 -30.05
N ASN A 828 -45.88 30.10 -29.73
CA ASN A 828 -46.31 30.56 -28.40
C ASN A 828 -45.83 29.71 -27.21
N GLU A 829 -45.39 30.39 -26.14
CA GLU A 829 -44.65 29.83 -25.00
C GLU A 829 -45.46 28.84 -24.10
N ASP A 830 -46.73 28.59 -24.41
CA ASP A 830 -47.68 27.85 -23.55
C ASP A 830 -47.86 26.35 -23.91
N ASP A 831 -47.22 25.83 -24.96
CA ASP A 831 -47.30 24.39 -25.33
C ASP A 831 -46.01 23.64 -24.97
N PHE A 832 -45.90 23.29 -23.68
CA PHE A 832 -44.72 22.64 -23.10
C PHE A 832 -44.51 21.22 -23.63
N ASP A 833 -45.58 20.51 -23.98
CA ASP A 833 -45.51 19.15 -24.52
C ASP A 833 -44.95 19.15 -25.95
N ALA A 834 -45.32 20.13 -26.78
CA ALA A 834 -44.72 20.30 -28.11
C ALA A 834 -43.21 20.59 -28.06
N LEU A 835 -42.73 21.31 -27.04
CA LEU A 835 -41.30 21.54 -26.80
C LEU A 835 -40.57 20.27 -26.37
N ILE A 836 -41.17 19.47 -25.47
CA ILE A 836 -40.66 18.16 -25.08
C ILE A 836 -40.59 17.22 -26.30
N GLU A 837 -41.64 17.18 -27.13
CA GLU A 837 -41.67 16.32 -28.31
C GLU A 837 -40.59 16.72 -29.35
N GLN A 838 -40.35 18.02 -29.56
CA GLN A 838 -39.25 18.51 -30.39
C GLN A 838 -37.87 18.14 -29.84
N ALA A 839 -37.66 18.26 -28.52
CA ALA A 839 -36.41 17.86 -27.86
C ALA A 839 -36.16 16.35 -27.97
N MET A 840 -37.19 15.53 -27.72
CA MET A 840 -37.13 14.07 -27.89
C MET A 840 -36.88 13.66 -29.34
N LYS A 841 -37.40 14.42 -30.32
CA LYS A 841 -37.16 14.18 -31.75
C LYS A 841 -35.74 14.53 -32.17
N ALA A 842 -35.15 15.57 -31.59
CA ALA A 842 -33.76 15.93 -31.82
C ALA A 842 -32.79 14.86 -31.29
N ASP A 843 -32.97 14.39 -30.04
CA ASP A 843 -32.10 13.38 -29.41
C ASP A 843 -32.21 11.98 -30.04
N LYS A 844 -33.30 11.71 -30.79
CA LYS A 844 -33.49 10.49 -31.60
C LYS A 844 -32.83 10.55 -33.00
N THR A 845 -32.20 11.67 -33.39
CA THR A 845 -31.52 11.81 -34.70
C THR A 845 -30.01 12.04 -34.58
N CYS A 846 -29.24 11.55 -35.56
CA CYS A 846 -27.79 11.67 -35.54
C CYS A 846 -27.34 13.14 -35.42
N PHE A 847 -26.42 13.40 -34.48
CA PHE A 847 -25.98 14.76 -34.15
C PHE A 847 -25.27 15.47 -35.32
N TYR A 848 -24.66 14.73 -36.24
CA TYR A 848 -23.99 15.27 -37.44
C TYR A 848 -24.95 16.12 -38.30
N GLU A 849 -24.58 17.35 -38.65
CA GLU A 849 -25.51 18.36 -39.19
C GLU A 849 -26.27 17.94 -40.46
N LYS A 850 -25.70 17.04 -41.27
CA LYS A 850 -26.29 16.57 -42.54
C LYS A 850 -26.88 15.16 -42.47
N CYS A 851 -26.81 14.48 -41.32
CA CYS A 851 -27.32 13.12 -41.19
C CYS A 851 -28.77 13.11 -40.65
N LYS A 852 -29.66 12.37 -41.31
CA LYS A 852 -31.05 12.15 -40.87
C LYS A 852 -31.31 10.74 -40.29
N LYS A 853 -30.27 9.92 -40.12
CA LYS A 853 -30.41 8.55 -39.57
C LYS A 853 -30.85 8.61 -38.10
N SER A 854 -31.79 7.74 -37.74
CA SER A 854 -32.23 7.56 -36.37
C SER A 854 -31.10 6.95 -35.52
N VAL A 855 -30.98 7.41 -34.28
CA VAL A 855 -30.03 6.92 -33.27
C VAL A 855 -30.75 6.31 -32.05
N ALA A 856 -32.06 6.10 -32.14
CA ALA A 856 -32.90 5.64 -31.03
C ALA A 856 -32.64 4.18 -30.60
N ALA A 857 -32.24 3.30 -31.52
CA ALA A 857 -32.02 1.87 -31.25
C ALA A 857 -30.53 1.48 -31.20
N LEU A 858 -29.71 2.07 -32.08
CA LEU A 858 -28.27 1.82 -32.14
C LEU A 858 -27.56 3.16 -32.34
N SER A 859 -26.75 3.56 -31.36
CA SER A 859 -25.97 4.79 -31.42
C SER A 859 -24.69 4.69 -30.62
N GLN A 860 -23.70 5.49 -30.99
CA GLN A 860 -22.50 5.68 -30.20
C GLN A 860 -22.33 7.16 -29.84
N MET A 861 -22.01 7.42 -28.58
CA MET A 861 -21.88 8.76 -28.02
C MET A 861 -20.40 9.15 -28.00
N CYS A 862 -20.04 10.24 -28.68
CA CYS A 862 -18.63 10.64 -28.70
C CYS A 862 -18.18 11.17 -27.33
N HIS A 863 -17.11 10.61 -26.78
CA HIS A 863 -16.56 10.98 -25.49
C HIS A 863 -16.16 12.46 -25.38
N PHE A 864 -15.82 13.11 -26.50
CA PHE A 864 -15.31 14.49 -26.53
C PHE A 864 -16.41 15.56 -26.65
N CYS A 865 -17.40 15.39 -27.54
CA CYS A 865 -18.50 16.36 -27.72
C CYS A 865 -19.84 15.94 -27.09
N LYS A 866 -19.94 14.70 -26.58
CA LYS A 866 -21.15 14.09 -25.99
C LYS A 866 -22.36 13.95 -26.91
N GLY A 867 -22.23 14.27 -28.21
CA GLY A 867 -23.27 14.01 -29.21
C GLY A 867 -23.44 12.51 -29.50
N ARG A 868 -24.68 12.07 -29.78
CA ARG A 868 -24.99 10.71 -30.28
C ARG A 868 -24.94 10.66 -31.80
N PHE A 869 -24.23 9.68 -32.34
CA PHE A 869 -24.05 9.50 -33.78
C PHE A 869 -24.43 8.08 -34.21
N CYS A 870 -24.86 7.95 -35.47
CA CYS A 870 -24.90 6.65 -36.13
C CYS A 870 -23.47 6.19 -36.47
N PHE A 871 -23.26 4.89 -36.65
CA PHE A 871 -21.92 4.29 -36.83
C PHE A 871 -21.03 4.99 -37.89
N GLU A 872 -21.60 5.36 -39.05
CA GLU A 872 -20.88 6.08 -40.13
C GLU A 872 -20.32 7.46 -39.72
N HIS A 873 -20.96 8.13 -38.76
CA HIS A 873 -20.65 9.51 -38.36
C HIS A 873 -20.11 9.61 -36.92
N PHE A 874 -19.83 8.48 -36.27
CA PHE A 874 -19.36 8.45 -34.87
C PHE A 874 -17.86 8.77 -34.73
N LEU A 875 -17.05 8.41 -35.72
CA LEU A 875 -15.60 8.63 -35.71
C LEU A 875 -15.26 10.09 -35.40
N PRO A 876 -14.42 10.38 -34.38
CA PRO A 876 -14.09 11.75 -33.97
C PRO A 876 -13.62 12.66 -35.11
N GLU A 877 -12.90 12.11 -36.09
CA GLU A 877 -12.43 12.81 -37.28
C GLU A 877 -13.58 13.37 -38.14
N VAL A 878 -14.71 12.65 -38.21
CA VAL A 878 -15.83 12.97 -39.10
C VAL A 878 -16.64 14.17 -38.60
N HIS A 879 -16.80 14.31 -37.28
CA HIS A 879 -17.60 15.37 -36.65
C HIS A 879 -16.78 16.45 -35.93
N GLY A 880 -15.44 16.44 -36.07
CA GLY A 880 -14.56 17.54 -35.65
C GLY A 880 -13.90 17.38 -34.28
N CYS A 881 -14.02 16.22 -33.65
CA CYS A 881 -13.27 15.87 -32.42
C CYS A 881 -11.94 15.14 -32.67
N GLY A 882 -11.53 14.93 -33.94
CA GLY A 882 -10.34 14.15 -34.30
C GLY A 882 -9.04 14.62 -33.65
N ASP A 883 -8.85 15.93 -33.47
CA ASP A 883 -7.65 16.44 -32.80
C ASP A 883 -7.67 16.23 -31.28
N ALA A 884 -8.85 16.27 -30.65
CA ALA A 884 -9.01 15.90 -29.24
C ALA A 884 -8.77 14.39 -29.04
N ALA A 885 -9.26 13.55 -29.95
CA ALA A 885 -9.00 12.11 -29.96
C ALA A 885 -7.50 11.79 -30.14
N LYS A 886 -6.83 12.45 -31.09
CA LYS A 886 -5.37 12.32 -31.29
C LYS A 886 -4.56 12.83 -30.11
N ALA A 887 -4.98 13.91 -29.46
CA ALA A 887 -4.33 14.41 -28.24
C ALA A 887 -4.49 13.43 -27.07
N HIS A 888 -5.70 12.88 -26.88
CA HIS A 888 -5.98 11.85 -25.88
C HIS A 888 -5.15 10.58 -26.11
N ALA A 889 -5.14 10.06 -27.34
CA ALA A 889 -4.34 8.89 -27.71
C ALA A 889 -2.83 9.12 -27.51
N ARG A 890 -2.30 10.29 -27.88
CA ARG A 890 -0.90 10.67 -27.60
C ARG A 890 -0.60 10.78 -26.10
N SER A 891 -1.59 11.18 -25.30
CA SER A 891 -1.46 11.23 -23.84
C SER A 891 -1.45 9.83 -23.23
N GLN A 892 -2.32 8.92 -23.67
CA GLN A 892 -2.31 7.52 -23.24
C GLN A 892 -1.02 6.79 -23.66
N ILE A 893 -0.56 6.95 -24.90
CA ILE A 893 0.72 6.36 -25.35
C ILE A 893 1.91 6.84 -24.49
N ARG A 894 1.87 8.08 -23.98
CA ARG A 894 2.87 8.58 -23.02
C ARG A 894 2.70 8.05 -21.59
N LYS A 895 1.49 7.62 -21.21
CA LYS A 895 1.19 7.12 -19.86
C LYS A 895 1.39 5.60 -19.75
N ASP A 896 1.08 4.88 -20.82
CA ASP A 896 0.96 3.42 -20.83
C ASP A 896 2.14 2.73 -21.56
N GLY A 897 2.96 3.46 -22.32
CA GLY A 897 4.24 3.00 -22.90
C GLY A 897 4.17 1.99 -24.06
N VAL A 898 3.00 1.39 -24.33
CA VAL A 898 2.82 0.34 -25.36
C VAL A 898 2.47 0.92 -26.73
N ILE A 899 3.03 0.34 -27.79
CA ILE A 899 2.84 0.72 -29.20
C ILE A 899 1.94 -0.32 -29.89
N TYR A 900 0.74 0.07 -30.32
CA TYR A 900 -0.17 -0.80 -31.08
C TYR A 900 0.22 -0.91 -32.57
N PRO A 901 -0.09 -2.03 -33.26
CA PRO A 901 0.15 -2.18 -34.69
C PRO A 901 -0.51 -1.04 -35.48
N GLY A 902 0.26 -0.39 -36.36
CA GLY A 902 -0.18 0.80 -37.12
C GLY A 902 0.28 2.14 -36.54
N SER A 903 0.82 2.19 -35.31
CA SER A 903 1.45 3.40 -34.77
C SER A 903 2.94 3.49 -35.13
N GLY A 904 3.25 4.28 -36.17
CA GLY A 904 4.62 4.48 -36.64
C GLY A 904 5.52 5.13 -35.57
N ARG A 905 6.75 4.62 -35.42
CA ARG A 905 7.74 5.15 -34.46
C ARG A 905 8.10 6.61 -34.80
N PRO A 906 8.27 7.50 -33.80
CA PRO A 906 8.96 8.75 -34.03
C PRO A 906 10.42 8.44 -34.41
N GLN A 907 10.86 8.90 -35.58
CA GLN A 907 12.25 8.73 -36.00
C GLN A 907 13.19 9.40 -34.99
N LYS A 908 14.24 8.70 -34.55
CA LYS A 908 15.40 9.34 -33.90
C LYS A 908 15.83 10.51 -34.77
N LYS A 909 16.05 11.69 -34.19
CA LYS A 909 16.63 12.84 -34.91
C LYS A 909 17.89 12.35 -35.62
N MET A 910 17.89 12.43 -36.94
CA MET A 910 19.04 12.01 -37.74
C MET A 910 20.22 12.93 -37.44
N ASP A 911 21.40 12.33 -37.40
CA ASP A 911 22.66 13.04 -37.25
C ASP A 911 22.79 14.14 -38.33
N ALA A 912 23.19 15.35 -37.93
CA ALA A 912 23.18 16.53 -38.77
C ALA A 912 24.07 16.39 -40.02
N ILE A 913 25.19 15.66 -39.86
CA ILE A 913 26.10 15.32 -40.96
C ILE A 913 25.42 14.37 -41.97
N LYS A 914 24.58 13.45 -41.48
CA LYS A 914 23.83 12.50 -42.30
C LYS A 914 22.65 13.17 -43.00
N GLN A 915 22.03 14.18 -42.39
CA GLN A 915 21.06 15.06 -43.04
C GLN A 915 21.70 15.88 -44.16
N SER A 916 22.82 16.56 -43.94
CA SER A 916 23.45 17.38 -44.99
C SER A 916 23.96 16.54 -46.18
N TYR A 917 24.47 15.33 -45.93
CA TYR A 917 24.83 14.38 -46.97
C TYR A 917 23.63 13.91 -47.80
N LEU A 918 22.50 13.56 -47.15
CA LEU A 918 21.28 13.17 -47.85
C LEU A 918 20.63 14.33 -48.59
N GLN A 919 20.72 15.56 -48.05
CA GLN A 919 20.26 16.78 -48.73
C GLN A 919 21.04 16.99 -50.03
N LYS A 920 22.39 16.94 -49.98
CA LYS A 920 23.23 17.01 -51.19
C LYS A 920 22.86 15.94 -52.22
N LYS A 921 22.70 14.68 -51.80
CA LYS A 921 22.30 13.59 -52.71
C LYS A 921 20.90 13.76 -53.29
N LEU A 922 19.98 14.40 -52.55
CA LEU A 922 18.65 14.73 -53.05
C LEU A 922 18.72 15.86 -54.08
N ASP A 923 19.51 16.90 -53.82
CA ASP A 923 19.70 18.05 -54.71
C ASP A 923 20.43 17.64 -56.00
N GLU A 924 21.44 16.76 -55.92
CA GLU A 924 22.07 16.11 -57.08
C GLU A 924 21.04 15.35 -57.93
N LYS A 925 20.19 14.52 -57.29
CA LYS A 925 19.16 13.74 -58.01
C LYS A 925 18.03 14.61 -58.58
N LEU A 926 17.70 15.72 -57.93
CA LEU A 926 16.79 16.75 -58.45
C LEU A 926 17.42 17.51 -59.63
N SER A 927 18.74 17.73 -59.63
CA SER A 927 19.47 18.30 -60.76
C SER A 927 19.49 17.35 -61.97
N GLU A 928 19.66 16.05 -61.77
CA GLU A 928 19.51 15.05 -62.84
C GLU A 928 18.08 15.01 -63.39
N LEU A 929 17.07 15.03 -62.51
CA LEU A 929 15.67 14.98 -62.91
C LEU A 929 15.18 16.28 -63.58
N THR A 930 15.76 17.43 -63.24
CA THR A 930 15.49 18.70 -63.95
C THR A 930 16.23 18.78 -65.28
N ASN A 931 17.46 18.27 -65.38
CA ASN A 931 18.13 18.12 -66.68
C ASN A 931 17.40 17.12 -67.61
N LYS A 932 16.83 16.03 -67.06
CA LYS A 932 15.93 15.11 -67.79
C LYS A 932 14.56 15.72 -68.14
N ARG A 933 14.21 16.90 -67.61
CA ARG A 933 12.95 17.62 -67.88
C ARG A 933 13.12 18.86 -68.78
N LYS A 934 14.34 19.17 -69.24
CA LYS A 934 14.51 20.16 -70.32
C LYS A 934 13.98 19.55 -71.63
N PRO A 935 13.03 20.19 -72.33
CA PRO A 935 12.56 19.69 -73.61
C PRO A 935 13.70 19.71 -74.63
N LYS A 936 13.81 18.66 -75.46
CA LYS A 936 14.68 18.69 -76.64
C LYS A 936 14.26 19.86 -77.54
N PRO A 937 15.20 20.65 -78.10
CA PRO A 937 14.85 21.61 -79.14
C PRO A 937 14.24 20.87 -80.35
N LYS A 938 13.26 21.50 -81.01
CA LYS A 938 12.65 20.98 -82.24
C LYS A 938 13.51 21.34 -83.45
N SER A 939 14.27 20.37 -83.94
CA SER A 939 14.71 20.22 -85.34
C SER A 939 15.27 18.80 -85.51
#